data_AF-A0A8H7ELC5-F1
#
_entry.id   AF-A0A8H7ELC5-F1
#
_cell.length_a   1.000
_cell.length_b   1.000
_cell.length_c   1.000
_cell.angle_alpha   90.00
_cell.angle_beta   90.00
_cell.angle_gamma   90.00
#
_symmetry.space_group_name_H-M   'P 1'
#
loop_
_entity.id
_entity.type
_entity.pdbx_description
1 polymer ?
#
loop_
_entity_poly.entity_id
_entity_poly.type
_entity_poly.pdbx_seq_one_letter_code
_entity_poly.pdbx_strand_id
1 'polypeptide(L)'
;MVKDFATQGNVLLDHTSQMTTLTEKENDSFSATPILNLYGYQQEYPSQDVSAESPHWVQQMGRAQLARQAGSPHHHARTAAATARAHHVESKHIPGNQKRTAAEQQTVEGWSSLDLGGVGLLQVSKSLFSTYRFLTVLYLNHNQLTQVDPAIGSLTHLVTLDLSCNQIEKLPPDVGMLTNLRELLLFDNLLKILPPEIGSLYQLNLLGIEGNPLEEGVKMLLANEGFRLLEKTVVEYNQVAMHRSDLKTKDMYNRLMNKDNVAIIALLEHRERRTPIVVANSHIHWDPACADVKLIQVSLLTHEIASFMEQHGVKDTAPVILCGDFNSEPSSSVYELLSKGQIAKSHPDLLTFSYGAFTAEGLQQPLKLESAYSRIGELQFTNYTPQFKGVLDYIWHSTTHLGVSGLLGPIEEDFMVKIVGLPDPHFPSERGQMTVFVPPKSGQTGHKDYKILLTVEYCGSFVNLVMSVAVGTPVCASLDCTREAHLQCPTCLKQANNEHSFFCSQDCFKKSWGQHKTLHASTKKQYDPFPTFNYTGPLRPVYPLSPRRIVPASIAKPDYAETGIPRSEFVASRYSTIKVHTPEEIEGIRKACKVHRKVIIKVLNRIGLLTNYALHLKITREVLDIAAKSIRIGITTDEIDRIVHEATIERGAYPSPLNYNYFPKSCCTCYCDGFHGDANGTYLVGNVDEVGRKLVETTRECLDKAIAMVKPGVRYRDFGKVIEEHATKNGFSVVRAFCGHGINQLFHCAPNVPHYANNKAVGIIRPGHIFTIEPMICEGAWQDHLWPDNWTATTKDGKRSAQFEHTLLVTETGVEILT
;
A
#
# COMPACT_ATOMS: atom_id res chain seq x y z
N MET A 1 -51.22 -11.23 -0.14
CA MET A 1 -50.57 -9.89 -0.17
C MET A 1 -49.53 -9.83 0.93
N VAL A 2 -48.54 -8.94 0.81
CA VAL A 2 -47.38 -8.76 1.70
C VAL A 2 -46.33 -9.88 1.59
N LYS A 3 -45.44 -9.71 0.61
CA LYS A 3 -44.02 -10.09 0.66
C LYS A 3 -43.23 -8.85 0.22
N ASP A 4 -42.11 -8.56 0.89
CA ASP A 4 -40.80 -8.19 0.32
C ASP A 4 -39.91 -7.36 1.26
N PHE A 5 -38.60 -7.45 1.02
CA PHE A 5 -37.49 -6.67 1.59
C PHE A 5 -37.08 -6.87 3.06
N ALA A 6 -36.33 -7.96 3.29
CA ALA A 6 -35.21 -7.98 4.25
C ALA A 6 -34.18 -9.06 3.87
N THR A 7 -33.06 -8.69 3.22
CA THR A 7 -31.81 -9.48 3.15
C THR A 7 -30.70 -8.73 2.37
N GLN A 8 -29.74 -8.14 3.08
CA GLN A 8 -28.40 -7.82 2.55
C GLN A 8 -27.39 -7.93 3.69
N GLY A 9 -26.80 -9.11 3.84
CA GLY A 9 -25.70 -9.38 4.78
C GLY A 9 -24.43 -9.76 4.02
N ASN A 10 -23.27 -9.55 4.65
CA ASN A 10 -22.00 -10.06 4.16
C ASN A 10 -22.00 -11.59 4.26
N VAL A 11 -21.45 -12.30 3.26
CA VAL A 11 -21.47 -13.77 3.21
C VAL A 11 -20.05 -14.31 3.05
N LEU A 12 -19.67 -15.17 4.00
CA LEU A 12 -18.52 -16.08 3.96
C LEU A 12 -18.80 -17.24 2.99
N LEU A 13 -17.73 -17.83 2.46
CA LEU A 13 -17.80 -19.20 1.94
C LEU A 13 -17.46 -20.17 3.08
N ASP A 14 -18.38 -21.10 3.35
CA ASP A 14 -18.18 -22.30 4.16
C ASP A 14 -18.62 -23.50 3.31
N HIS A 15 -17.79 -24.55 3.29
CA HIS A 15 -18.10 -25.83 2.66
C HIS A 15 -17.79 -26.98 3.63
N THR A 16 -18.48 -27.01 4.79
CA THR A 16 -18.51 -28.18 5.68
C THR A 16 -19.93 -28.65 5.99
N SER A 17 -20.63 -29.23 4.99
CA SER A 17 -21.93 -29.90 5.24
C SER A 17 -22.24 -31.11 4.33
N GLN A 18 -21.31 -32.06 4.24
CA GLN A 18 -21.63 -33.47 3.91
C GLN A 18 -20.46 -34.40 4.26
N MET A 19 -20.62 -35.23 5.29
CA MET A 19 -19.89 -36.47 5.67
C MET A 19 -19.80 -36.65 7.20
N THR A 20 -20.95 -36.74 7.88
CA THR A 20 -21.04 -37.25 9.26
C THR A 20 -21.97 -38.46 9.32
N THR A 21 -21.48 -39.58 8.80
CA THR A 21 -21.98 -40.92 9.12
C THR A 21 -20.90 -41.95 8.77
N LEU A 22 -20.10 -42.36 9.76
CA LEU A 22 -19.66 -43.75 10.02
C LEU A 22 -18.69 -43.79 11.22
N THR A 23 -19.32 -43.89 12.40
CA THR A 23 -18.89 -44.65 13.60
C THR A 23 -17.42 -45.04 13.80
N GLU A 24 -16.87 -44.53 14.91
CA GLU A 24 -16.13 -45.29 15.95
C GLU A 24 -15.32 -46.54 15.54
N LYS A 25 -13.98 -46.47 15.67
CA LYS A 25 -13.23 -47.34 16.60
C LYS A 25 -11.76 -46.96 16.80
N GLU A 26 -11.26 -47.43 17.95
CA GLU A 26 -9.86 -47.67 18.32
C GLU A 26 -8.96 -46.45 18.63
N ASN A 27 -8.80 -46.22 19.94
CA ASN A 27 -7.58 -45.65 20.52
C ASN A 27 -6.39 -46.53 20.17
N ASP A 28 -5.26 -45.94 19.78
CA ASP A 28 -3.97 -46.34 20.34
C ASP A 28 -2.94 -45.21 20.28
N SER A 29 -2.04 -45.19 21.27
CA SER A 29 -1.06 -44.13 21.50
C SER A 29 0.18 -44.26 20.61
N PHE A 30 0.67 -43.19 19.97
CA PHE A 30 2.08 -43.14 19.53
C PHE A 30 2.72 -41.74 19.53
N SER A 31 4.05 -41.75 19.64
CA SER A 31 4.93 -40.62 19.93
C SER A 31 5.40 -39.82 18.71
N ALA A 32 5.72 -38.54 18.92
CA ALA A 32 6.26 -37.64 17.90
C ALA A 32 7.51 -38.18 17.19
N THR A 33 7.39 -38.40 15.88
CA THR A 33 8.47 -38.60 14.91
C THR A 33 8.07 -37.84 13.63
N PRO A 34 8.99 -37.19 12.87
CA PRO A 34 8.59 -36.21 11.86
C PRO A 34 7.80 -36.78 10.67
N ILE A 35 6.98 -35.94 10.04
CA ILE A 35 6.23 -36.23 8.81
C ILE A 35 7.21 -36.33 7.64
N LEU A 36 7.76 -37.53 7.45
CA LEU A 36 8.57 -37.96 6.31
C LEU A 36 8.20 -39.42 5.99
N ASN A 37 6.98 -39.63 5.51
CA ASN A 37 6.51 -40.76 4.68
C ASN A 37 4.98 -40.83 4.69
N LEU A 38 4.32 -40.19 3.72
CA LEU A 38 2.91 -40.43 3.42
C LEU A 38 2.61 -40.51 1.91
N TYR A 39 3.56 -41.01 1.11
CA TYR A 39 3.28 -41.72 -0.14
C TYR A 39 4.30 -42.84 -0.31
N GLY A 40 3.84 -44.09 -0.19
CA GLY A 40 4.67 -45.28 -0.35
C GLY A 40 4.94 -45.61 -1.81
N TYR A 41 5.85 -44.87 -2.46
CA TYR A 41 6.50 -45.28 -3.70
C TYR A 41 7.98 -44.92 -3.65
N GLN A 42 8.83 -45.92 -3.43
CA GLN A 42 10.21 -45.85 -3.91
C GLN A 42 10.16 -46.00 -5.43
N GLN A 43 10.37 -44.91 -6.16
CA GLN A 43 10.79 -44.98 -7.55
C GLN A 43 12.15 -44.31 -7.69
N GLU A 44 13.13 -45.13 -8.05
CA GLU A 44 14.37 -44.65 -8.65
C GLU A 44 13.99 -44.00 -9.99
N TYR A 45 14.32 -42.72 -10.17
CA TYR A 45 14.12 -42.05 -11.44
C TYR A 45 15.01 -42.74 -12.50
N PRO A 46 14.44 -43.23 -13.62
CA PRO A 46 15.26 -43.72 -14.72
C PRO A 46 16.04 -42.53 -15.31
N SER A 47 17.36 -42.70 -15.41
CA SER A 47 18.26 -41.69 -15.96
C SER A 47 17.89 -41.33 -17.40
N GLN A 48 17.43 -40.10 -17.61
CA GLN A 48 17.33 -39.45 -18.92
C GLN A 48 18.28 -38.24 -18.97
N ASP A 49 18.66 -37.84 -20.18
CA ASP A 49 20.01 -37.34 -20.49
C ASP A 49 20.49 -36.10 -19.73
N VAL A 50 21.78 -36.11 -19.40
CA VAL A 50 22.45 -35.07 -18.61
C VAL A 50 23.01 -33.98 -19.52
N SER A 51 22.22 -32.94 -19.77
CA SER A 51 22.74 -31.67 -20.30
C SER A 51 21.97 -30.46 -19.78
N ALA A 52 22.66 -29.58 -19.05
CA ALA A 52 22.17 -28.35 -18.42
C ALA A 52 21.22 -28.53 -17.21
N GLU A 53 21.74 -29.06 -16.11
CA GLU A 53 21.13 -28.82 -14.79
C GLU A 53 21.20 -27.31 -14.47
N SER A 54 20.07 -26.71 -14.08
CA SER A 54 20.05 -25.29 -13.70
C SER A 54 20.97 -25.05 -12.49
N PRO A 55 21.84 -24.01 -12.49
CA PRO A 55 22.73 -23.69 -11.37
C PRO A 55 22.00 -23.58 -10.03
N HIS A 56 20.76 -23.09 -10.04
CA HIS A 56 19.91 -22.99 -8.85
C HIS A 56 19.51 -24.36 -8.28
N TRP A 57 19.15 -25.33 -9.14
CA TRP A 57 18.77 -26.68 -8.70
C TRP A 57 19.94 -27.40 -8.00
N VAL A 58 21.14 -27.32 -8.59
CA VAL A 58 22.37 -27.87 -8.00
C VAL A 58 22.65 -27.24 -6.63
N GLN A 59 22.45 -25.93 -6.50
CA GLN A 59 22.63 -25.19 -5.25
C GLN A 59 21.62 -25.61 -4.16
N GLN A 60 20.34 -25.77 -4.50
CA GLN A 60 19.31 -26.21 -3.54
C GLN A 60 19.52 -27.65 -3.09
N MET A 61 19.89 -28.56 -4.00
CA MET A 61 20.21 -29.96 -3.65
C MET A 61 21.42 -30.06 -2.69
N GLY A 62 22.46 -29.23 -2.89
CA GLY A 62 23.59 -29.14 -1.97
C GLY A 62 23.20 -28.65 -0.56
N ARG A 63 22.34 -27.61 -0.48
CA ARG A 63 21.80 -27.10 0.80
C ARG A 63 20.94 -28.15 1.50
N ALA A 64 20.09 -28.87 0.76
CA ALA A 64 19.25 -29.94 1.29
C ALA A 64 20.05 -31.15 1.81
N GLN A 65 21.26 -31.40 1.32
CA GLN A 65 22.18 -32.39 1.89
C GLN A 65 22.86 -31.89 3.17
N LEU A 66 23.35 -30.64 3.19
CA LEU A 66 23.98 -30.05 4.38
C LEU A 66 23.03 -29.96 5.58
N ALA A 67 21.78 -29.56 5.35
CA ALA A 67 20.75 -29.49 6.41
C ALA A 67 20.49 -30.85 7.08
N ARG A 68 20.52 -31.96 6.33
CA ARG A 68 20.36 -33.32 6.88
C ARG A 68 21.54 -33.76 7.74
N GLN A 69 22.75 -33.23 7.49
CA GLN A 69 23.96 -33.57 8.26
C GLN A 69 24.00 -32.86 9.63
N ALA A 70 23.30 -31.73 9.78
CA ALA A 70 23.30 -30.93 11.02
C ALA A 70 22.44 -31.51 12.17
N GLY A 71 21.62 -32.54 11.92
CA GLY A 71 20.54 -32.99 12.81
C GLY A 71 20.86 -34.09 13.85
N SER A 72 22.12 -34.36 14.21
CA SER A 72 22.48 -35.49 15.10
C SER A 72 22.87 -35.06 16.54
N PRO A 73 22.24 -35.61 17.60
CA PRO A 73 22.44 -35.13 18.98
C PRO A 73 23.70 -35.65 19.71
N HIS A 74 24.24 -34.81 20.59
CA HIS A 74 25.55 -34.97 21.25
C HIS A 74 25.60 -36.02 22.39
N HIS A 75 26.78 -36.60 22.60
CA HIS A 75 27.06 -37.68 23.58
C HIS A 75 26.52 -37.45 25.01
N HIS A 76 26.63 -36.22 25.54
CA HIS A 76 26.23 -35.92 26.94
C HIS A 76 24.74 -36.14 27.21
N ALA A 77 23.85 -35.94 26.23
CA ALA A 77 22.42 -36.11 26.39
C ALA A 77 22.02 -37.56 26.75
N ARG A 78 22.74 -38.56 26.22
CA ARG A 78 22.51 -39.99 26.54
C ARG A 78 22.81 -40.32 28.00
N THR A 79 23.79 -39.65 28.60
CA THR A 79 24.23 -39.94 29.97
C THR A 79 23.21 -39.44 30.99
N ALA A 80 22.68 -38.23 30.79
CA ALA A 80 21.64 -37.65 31.66
C ALA A 80 20.33 -38.46 31.64
N ALA A 81 19.91 -38.95 30.46
CA ALA A 81 18.68 -39.72 30.30
C ALA A 81 18.71 -41.09 31.02
N ALA A 82 19.89 -41.71 31.15
CA ALA A 82 20.05 -42.95 31.90
C ALA A 82 19.89 -42.73 33.42
N THR A 83 20.45 -41.64 33.94
CA THR A 83 20.38 -41.29 35.37
C THR A 83 18.95 -40.99 35.82
N ALA A 84 18.14 -40.34 34.98
CA ALA A 84 16.77 -39.95 35.31
C ALA A 84 15.78 -41.13 35.44
N ARG A 85 16.09 -42.32 34.87
CA ARG A 85 15.20 -43.49 34.89
C ARG A 85 15.30 -44.34 36.17
N ALA A 86 16.19 -43.99 37.11
CA ALA A 86 16.50 -44.82 38.28
C ALA A 86 15.59 -44.60 39.51
N HIS A 87 14.70 -43.61 39.51
CA HIS A 87 13.90 -43.25 40.69
C HIS A 87 12.39 -43.13 40.42
N HIS A 88 11.64 -44.15 40.84
CA HIS A 88 10.19 -44.15 40.97
C HIS A 88 9.80 -44.77 42.32
N VAL A 89 8.87 -44.14 43.06
CA VAL A 89 8.14 -44.74 44.20
C VAL A 89 6.67 -44.27 44.14
N GLU A 90 5.76 -45.14 44.57
CA GLU A 90 4.31 -45.13 44.34
C GLU A 90 3.49 -44.43 45.45
N SER A 91 2.19 -44.14 45.18
CA SER A 91 1.14 -44.31 46.20
C SER A 91 -0.31 -44.50 45.67
N LYS A 92 -0.75 -45.77 45.58
CA LYS A 92 -2.05 -46.43 45.97
C LYS A 92 -3.45 -45.75 45.75
N HIS A 93 -4.53 -46.52 46.01
CA HIS A 93 -5.75 -46.57 45.17
C HIS A 93 -7.09 -46.71 45.98
N ILE A 94 -8.19 -46.08 45.51
CA ILE A 94 -9.68 -46.29 45.76
C ILE A 94 -10.26 -46.34 47.21
N PRO A 95 -11.61 -46.30 47.45
CA PRO A 95 -12.81 -46.10 46.59
C PRO A 95 -13.72 -44.89 47.03
N GLY A 96 -14.91 -44.58 46.46
CA GLY A 96 -15.58 -45.03 45.21
C GLY A 96 -17.14 -45.02 45.24
N ASN A 97 -17.79 -44.62 44.13
CA ASN A 97 -19.20 -44.87 43.68
C ASN A 97 -20.40 -44.10 44.32
N GLN A 98 -21.11 -43.26 43.53
CA GLN A 98 -22.59 -43.33 43.39
C GLN A 98 -23.22 -42.46 42.26
N LYS A 99 -24.00 -43.13 41.40
CA LYS A 99 -25.22 -42.75 40.64
C LYS A 99 -25.36 -41.40 39.91
N ARG A 100 -25.74 -41.52 38.62
CA ARG A 100 -26.29 -40.47 37.75
C ARG A 100 -27.62 -39.91 38.27
N THR A 101 -27.79 -38.59 38.17
CA THR A 101 -29.08 -37.93 37.91
C THR A 101 -28.91 -37.00 36.71
N ALA A 102 -29.93 -36.95 35.85
CA ALA A 102 -29.97 -36.01 34.73
C ALA A 102 -30.38 -34.60 35.22
N ALA A 103 -30.15 -33.60 34.36
CA ALA A 103 -30.45 -32.18 34.56
C ALA A 103 -29.56 -31.45 35.58
N GLU A 104 -28.32 -31.17 35.17
CA GLU A 104 -27.72 -29.85 35.41
C GLU A 104 -26.70 -29.55 34.31
N GLN A 105 -27.08 -28.68 33.36
CA GLN A 105 -26.12 -28.03 32.47
C GLN A 105 -25.41 -26.95 33.30
N GLN A 106 -24.40 -27.35 34.08
CA GLN A 106 -23.45 -26.39 34.64
C GLN A 106 -22.61 -25.83 33.50
N THR A 107 -23.06 -24.69 32.97
CA THR A 107 -22.28 -23.81 32.11
C THR A 107 -21.06 -23.34 32.89
N VAL A 108 -19.92 -24.02 32.68
CA VAL A 108 -18.63 -23.47 33.09
C VAL A 108 -18.36 -22.30 32.16
N GLU A 109 -18.74 -21.10 32.59
CA GLU A 109 -18.39 -19.83 31.96
C GLU A 109 -16.88 -19.60 32.07
N GLY A 110 -16.12 -20.31 31.22
CA GLY A 110 -14.70 -20.09 31.03
C GLY A 110 -14.47 -18.76 30.32
N TRP A 111 -13.71 -17.86 30.95
CA TRP A 111 -13.24 -16.65 30.31
C TRP A 111 -12.31 -17.00 29.13
N SER A 112 -12.49 -16.31 28.00
CA SER A 112 -11.66 -16.48 26.79
C SER A 112 -11.07 -15.16 26.27
N SER A 113 -11.33 -14.06 26.98
CA SER A 113 -10.81 -12.73 26.70
C SER A 113 -9.84 -12.31 27.80
N LEU A 114 -8.67 -11.79 27.41
CA LEU A 114 -7.67 -11.25 28.31
C LEU A 114 -7.36 -9.80 27.92
N ASP A 115 -7.64 -8.87 28.83
CA ASP A 115 -7.29 -7.46 28.67
C ASP A 115 -6.07 -7.12 29.52
N LEU A 116 -5.00 -6.69 28.84
CA LEU A 116 -3.75 -6.17 29.39
C LEU A 116 -3.42 -4.82 28.73
N GLY A 117 -4.43 -4.04 28.35
CA GLY A 117 -4.28 -2.71 27.78
C GLY A 117 -3.89 -1.65 28.84
N GLY A 118 -3.07 -0.67 28.46
CA GLY A 118 -2.83 0.53 29.27
C GLY A 118 -2.00 0.36 30.55
N VAL A 119 -1.48 -0.84 30.83
CA VAL A 119 -0.77 -1.18 32.08
C VAL A 119 0.75 -0.89 32.03
N GLY A 120 1.28 -0.40 30.91
CA GLY A 120 2.68 0.01 30.77
C GLY A 120 3.67 -1.16 30.60
N LEU A 121 3.24 -2.28 30.02
CA LEU A 121 4.09 -3.45 29.78
C LEU A 121 5.23 -3.13 28.81
N LEU A 122 6.45 -3.47 29.21
CA LEU A 122 7.66 -3.43 28.35
C LEU A 122 7.84 -4.73 27.55
N GLN A 123 7.40 -5.87 28.10
CA GLN A 123 7.43 -7.20 27.48
C GLN A 123 6.25 -8.05 27.99
N VAL A 124 5.87 -9.06 27.20
CA VAL A 124 4.89 -10.09 27.58
C VAL A 124 5.62 -11.39 27.89
N SER A 125 5.26 -12.07 28.99
CA SER A 125 5.87 -13.34 29.37
C SER A 125 5.53 -14.46 28.38
N LYS A 126 6.53 -15.22 27.93
CA LYS A 126 6.35 -16.41 27.06
C LYS A 126 5.32 -17.40 27.60
N SER A 127 5.23 -17.52 28.92
CA SER A 127 4.27 -18.41 29.58
C SER A 127 2.82 -18.03 29.31
N LEU A 128 2.52 -16.77 28.93
CA LEU A 128 1.16 -16.36 28.55
C LEU A 128 0.71 -17.14 27.30
N PHE A 129 1.55 -17.16 26.27
CA PHE A 129 1.23 -17.81 25.00
C PHE A 129 1.16 -19.34 25.14
N SER A 130 2.04 -19.95 25.95
CA SER A 130 2.03 -21.40 26.14
C SER A 130 0.91 -21.91 27.06
N THR A 131 0.46 -21.10 28.03
CA THR A 131 -0.51 -21.51 29.06
C THR A 131 -1.95 -21.20 28.67
N TYR A 132 -2.19 -20.05 28.03
CA TYR A 132 -3.54 -19.56 27.72
C TYR A 132 -3.93 -19.78 26.25
N ARG A 133 -3.58 -20.94 25.69
CA ARG A 133 -3.84 -21.32 24.28
C ARG A 133 -5.32 -21.38 23.87
N PHE A 134 -6.23 -21.22 24.82
CA PHE A 134 -7.69 -21.17 24.65
C PHE A 134 -8.23 -19.76 24.44
N LEU A 135 -7.39 -18.71 24.51
CA LEU A 135 -7.83 -17.33 24.32
C LEU A 135 -8.38 -17.10 22.91
N THR A 136 -9.52 -16.43 22.86
CA THR A 136 -10.17 -15.93 21.64
C THR A 136 -10.01 -14.42 21.48
N VAL A 137 -9.74 -13.68 22.56
CA VAL A 137 -9.49 -12.24 22.54
C VAL A 137 -8.29 -11.90 23.41
N LEU A 138 -7.37 -11.07 22.90
CA LEU A 138 -6.21 -10.58 23.63
C LEU A 138 -5.97 -9.09 23.32
N TYR A 139 -6.12 -8.23 24.33
CA TYR A 139 -5.76 -6.82 24.26
C TYR A 139 -4.41 -6.58 24.94
N LEU A 140 -3.48 -5.98 24.20
CA LEU A 140 -2.12 -5.61 24.61
C LEU A 140 -1.81 -4.15 24.23
N ASN A 141 -2.84 -3.37 23.93
CA ASN A 141 -2.76 -1.99 23.44
C ASN A 141 -2.34 -0.99 24.52
N HIS A 142 -1.91 0.22 24.12
CA HIS A 142 -1.48 1.30 25.03
C HIS A 142 -0.36 0.86 26.02
N ASN A 143 0.60 0.08 25.54
CA ASN A 143 1.75 -0.39 26.32
C ASN A 143 3.07 0.17 25.72
N GLN A 144 4.20 -0.38 26.15
CA GLN A 144 5.55 0.02 25.72
C GLN A 144 6.28 -1.17 25.05
N LEU A 145 5.53 -2.07 24.41
CA LEU A 145 6.08 -3.25 23.73
C LEU A 145 6.85 -2.81 22.49
N THR A 146 8.13 -3.20 22.40
CA THR A 146 8.99 -2.93 21.22
C THR A 146 9.00 -4.09 20.22
N GLN A 147 8.62 -5.28 20.67
CA GLN A 147 8.52 -6.50 19.86
C GLN A 147 7.39 -7.39 20.40
N VAL A 148 6.88 -8.27 19.54
CA VAL A 148 5.96 -9.36 19.93
C VAL A 148 6.74 -10.67 19.85
N ASP A 149 6.59 -11.53 20.86
CA ASP A 149 7.30 -12.80 20.89
C ASP A 149 6.71 -13.79 19.86
N PRO A 150 7.53 -14.50 19.05
CA PRO A 150 7.10 -15.54 18.13
C PRO A 150 6.11 -16.55 18.73
N ALA A 151 6.21 -16.84 20.04
CA ALA A 151 5.30 -17.75 20.73
C ALA A 151 3.81 -17.35 20.62
N ILE A 152 3.48 -16.09 20.26
CA ILE A 152 2.10 -15.65 20.01
C ILE A 152 1.35 -16.54 19.00
N GLY A 153 2.05 -17.09 18.00
CA GLY A 153 1.46 -18.02 17.01
C GLY A 153 0.89 -19.32 17.62
N SER A 154 1.21 -19.65 18.88
CA SER A 154 0.60 -20.78 19.60
C SER A 154 -0.82 -20.53 20.11
N LEU A 155 -1.31 -19.29 20.05
CA LEU A 155 -2.67 -18.86 20.39
C LEU A 155 -3.64 -18.99 19.20
N THR A 156 -3.65 -20.16 18.55
CA THR A 156 -4.38 -20.43 17.29
C THR A 156 -5.91 -20.26 17.35
N HIS A 157 -6.47 -20.05 18.55
CA HIS A 157 -7.90 -19.76 18.75
C HIS A 157 -8.24 -18.26 18.78
N LEU A 158 -7.24 -17.36 18.69
CA LEU A 158 -7.48 -15.92 18.68
C LEU A 158 -8.35 -15.49 17.50
N VAL A 159 -9.33 -14.66 17.81
CA VAL A 159 -10.28 -14.00 16.91
C VAL A 159 -10.02 -12.50 16.88
N THR A 160 -9.68 -11.89 18.02
CA THR A 160 -9.29 -10.47 18.12
C THR A 160 -7.95 -10.34 18.85
N LEU A 161 -7.01 -9.63 18.23
CA LEU A 161 -5.70 -9.27 18.80
C LEU A 161 -5.48 -7.77 18.61
N ASP A 162 -5.37 -7.04 19.72
CA ASP A 162 -5.04 -5.61 19.69
C ASP A 162 -3.65 -5.36 20.29
N LEU A 163 -2.76 -4.84 19.45
CA LEU A 163 -1.39 -4.44 19.76
C LEU A 163 -1.19 -2.92 19.57
N SER A 164 -2.27 -2.16 19.39
CA SER A 164 -2.23 -0.74 19.04
C SER A 164 -1.58 0.15 20.12
N CYS A 165 -1.08 1.32 19.76
CA CYS A 165 -0.41 2.25 20.68
C CYS A 165 0.73 1.57 21.46
N ASN A 166 1.70 1.01 20.72
CA ASN A 166 2.92 0.39 21.25
C ASN A 166 4.13 0.93 20.47
N GLN A 167 5.30 0.31 20.61
CA GLN A 167 6.55 0.69 19.95
C GLN A 167 7.07 -0.41 19.01
N ILE A 168 6.17 -1.25 18.47
CA ILE A 168 6.53 -2.47 17.72
C ILE A 168 7.11 -2.10 16.36
N GLU A 169 8.39 -2.40 16.12
CA GLU A 169 9.06 -2.13 14.83
C GLU A 169 8.78 -3.17 13.73
N LYS A 170 8.51 -4.42 14.15
CA LYS A 170 8.22 -5.56 13.26
C LYS A 170 7.29 -6.54 13.98
N LEU A 171 6.38 -7.16 13.24
CA LEU A 171 5.67 -8.36 13.69
C LEU A 171 6.52 -9.61 13.40
N PRO A 172 6.43 -10.66 14.25
CA PRO A 172 6.99 -11.96 13.92
C PRO A 172 6.15 -12.65 12.83
N PRO A 173 6.79 -13.40 11.90
CA PRO A 173 6.12 -14.30 10.94
C PRO A 173 5.02 -15.17 11.54
N ASP A 174 5.23 -15.63 12.77
CA ASP A 174 4.33 -16.51 13.53
C ASP A 174 2.92 -15.93 13.75
N VAL A 175 2.72 -14.61 13.56
CA VAL A 175 1.38 -14.02 13.49
C VAL A 175 0.53 -14.68 12.40
N GLY A 176 1.12 -15.13 11.29
CA GLY A 176 0.43 -15.89 10.23
C GLY A 176 -0.17 -17.22 10.68
N MET A 177 0.25 -17.77 11.83
CA MET A 177 -0.35 -18.98 12.41
C MET A 177 -1.72 -18.74 13.06
N LEU A 178 -2.12 -17.47 13.25
CA LEU A 178 -3.38 -17.07 13.86
C LEU A 178 -4.54 -17.12 12.84
N THR A 179 -4.72 -18.26 12.16
CA THR A 179 -5.65 -18.40 11.02
C THR A 179 -7.14 -18.16 11.35
N ASN A 180 -7.52 -18.15 12.63
CA ASN A 180 -8.86 -17.77 13.10
C ASN A 180 -9.04 -16.27 13.38
N LEU A 181 -7.98 -15.47 13.22
CA LEU A 181 -7.96 -14.06 13.56
C LEU A 181 -8.81 -13.25 12.57
N ARG A 182 -9.79 -12.54 13.12
CA ARG A 182 -10.74 -11.68 12.40
C ARG A 182 -10.39 -10.20 12.54
N GLU A 183 -9.76 -9.82 13.63
CA GLU A 183 -9.39 -8.45 13.95
C GLU A 183 -7.94 -8.43 14.44
N LEU A 184 -7.07 -7.76 13.68
CA LEU A 184 -5.66 -7.53 14.01
C LEU A 184 -5.43 -6.03 14.04
N LEU A 185 -5.39 -5.46 15.23
CA LEU A 185 -5.20 -4.02 15.43
C LEU A 185 -3.74 -3.77 15.81
N LEU A 186 -3.09 -2.91 15.04
CA LEU A 186 -1.66 -2.59 15.08
C LEU A 186 -1.45 -1.08 15.05
N PHE A 187 -2.49 -0.29 15.35
CA PHE A 187 -2.47 1.16 15.12
C PHE A 187 -1.36 1.82 15.93
N ASP A 188 -0.81 2.93 15.44
CA ASP A 188 0.15 3.76 16.19
C ASP A 188 1.31 2.94 16.79
N ASN A 189 2.06 2.28 15.91
CA ASN A 189 3.27 1.49 16.18
C ASN A 189 4.41 1.93 15.25
N LEU A 190 5.56 1.24 15.27
CA LEU A 190 6.75 1.56 14.48
C LEU A 190 6.96 0.63 13.27
N LEU A 191 5.92 -0.07 12.81
CA LEU A 191 6.01 -1.04 11.71
C LEU A 191 6.41 -0.36 10.40
N LYS A 192 7.56 -0.76 9.84
CA LYS A 192 8.05 -0.29 8.51
C LYS A 192 7.64 -1.21 7.37
N ILE A 193 7.44 -2.49 7.68
CA ILE A 193 6.96 -3.55 6.79
C ILE A 193 5.93 -4.39 7.55
N LEU A 194 5.05 -5.07 6.81
CA LEU A 194 4.27 -6.19 7.33
C LEU A 194 4.97 -7.50 6.90
N PRO A 195 4.98 -8.55 7.75
CA PRO A 195 5.42 -9.88 7.34
C PRO A 195 4.50 -10.39 6.21
N PRO A 196 5.01 -10.88 5.06
CA PRO A 196 4.20 -11.52 4.01
C PRO A 196 3.24 -12.59 4.54
N GLU A 197 3.63 -13.28 5.60
CA GLU A 197 2.90 -14.31 6.35
C GLU A 197 1.55 -13.81 6.90
N ILE A 198 1.33 -12.48 6.97
CA ILE A 198 0.02 -11.87 7.26
C ILE A 198 -1.05 -12.25 6.20
N GLY A 199 -0.63 -12.62 4.98
CA GLY A 199 -1.48 -13.18 3.93
C GLY A 199 -2.09 -14.55 4.27
N SER A 200 -1.59 -15.23 5.30
CA SER A 200 -2.17 -16.46 5.86
C SER A 200 -3.45 -16.22 6.67
N LEU A 201 -3.73 -14.96 7.06
CA LEU A 201 -4.87 -14.58 7.88
C LEU A 201 -6.17 -14.46 7.07
N TYR A 202 -6.60 -15.56 6.43
CA TYR A 202 -7.74 -15.56 5.51
C TYR A 202 -9.10 -15.23 6.15
N GLN A 203 -9.21 -15.27 7.49
CA GLN A 203 -10.42 -14.84 8.22
C GLN A 203 -10.42 -13.34 8.61
N LEU A 204 -9.35 -12.61 8.29
CA LEU A 204 -9.14 -11.25 8.76
C LEU A 204 -10.08 -10.24 8.10
N ASN A 205 -11.06 -9.78 8.87
CA ASN A 205 -12.04 -8.76 8.45
C ASN A 205 -11.49 -7.33 8.64
N LEU A 206 -10.59 -7.14 9.62
CA LEU A 206 -10.07 -5.84 10.00
C LEU A 206 -8.56 -5.92 10.29
N LEU A 207 -7.77 -5.20 9.49
CA LEU A 207 -6.34 -5.00 9.69
C LEU A 207 -6.08 -3.51 10.00
N GLY A 208 -5.83 -3.19 11.27
CA GLY A 208 -5.67 -1.84 11.76
C GLY A 208 -4.22 -1.35 11.75
N ILE A 209 -3.71 -0.86 10.61
CA ILE A 209 -2.29 -0.51 10.43
C ILE A 209 -1.98 0.99 10.37
N GLU A 210 -2.98 1.85 10.54
CA GLU A 210 -2.79 3.31 10.53
C GLU A 210 -1.86 3.77 11.68
N GLY A 211 -1.16 4.89 11.51
CA GLY A 211 -0.16 5.37 12.49
C GLY A 211 1.23 4.72 12.39
N ASN A 212 1.41 3.71 11.53
CA ASN A 212 2.71 3.06 11.30
C ASN A 212 3.56 3.71 10.18
N PRO A 213 4.90 3.70 10.29
CA PRO A 213 5.82 4.13 9.23
C PRO A 213 5.97 3.13 8.06
N LEU A 214 4.90 2.41 7.70
CA LEU A 214 4.89 1.48 6.56
C LEU A 214 5.21 2.19 5.24
N GLU A 215 5.83 1.49 4.31
CA GLU A 215 6.13 2.00 2.97
C GLU A 215 4.84 2.45 2.22
N GLU A 216 4.91 3.59 1.53
CA GLU A 216 3.72 4.20 0.91
C GLU A 216 3.11 3.33 -0.20
N GLY A 217 3.92 2.45 -0.82
CA GLY A 217 3.44 1.40 -1.73
C GLY A 217 2.41 0.48 -1.08
N VAL A 218 2.66 0.04 0.16
CA VAL A 218 1.76 -0.82 0.96
C VAL A 218 0.55 -0.04 1.49
N LYS A 219 0.69 1.26 1.75
CA LYS A 219 -0.42 2.13 2.16
C LYS A 219 -1.40 2.41 1.02
N MET A 220 -0.91 2.73 -0.18
CA MET A 220 -1.77 2.92 -1.36
C MET A 220 -2.49 1.63 -1.77
N LEU A 221 -1.77 0.50 -1.70
CA LEU A 221 -2.23 -0.87 -1.89
C LEU A 221 -3.61 -1.16 -1.25
N LEU A 222 -3.78 -0.68 -0.01
CA LEU A 222 -4.88 -1.04 0.88
C LEU A 222 -5.94 0.07 1.01
N ALA A 223 -5.68 1.29 0.52
CA ALA A 223 -6.38 2.49 0.96
C ALA A 223 -6.94 3.42 -0.15
N ASN A 224 -7.66 2.85 -1.12
CA ASN A 224 -8.71 3.46 -1.98
C ASN A 224 -8.47 3.66 -3.50
N GLU A 225 -7.28 3.41 -4.07
CA GLU A 225 -7.08 3.49 -5.54
C GLU A 225 -6.88 2.10 -6.17
N GLY A 226 -7.92 1.57 -6.81
CA GLY A 226 -7.85 0.26 -7.45
C GLY A 226 -9.14 -0.16 -8.16
N PHE A 227 -9.20 -1.43 -8.52
CA PHE A 227 -10.36 -1.99 -9.20
C PHE A 227 -11.52 -2.29 -8.23
N ARG A 228 -12.74 -2.38 -8.78
CA ARG A 228 -13.93 -2.96 -8.16
C ARG A 228 -14.14 -4.33 -8.80
N LEU A 229 -14.15 -5.41 -8.02
CA LEU A 229 -14.67 -6.69 -8.49
C LEU A 229 -16.13 -6.49 -8.93
N LEU A 230 -16.44 -6.80 -10.19
CA LEU A 230 -17.80 -6.85 -10.71
C LEU A 230 -18.38 -8.24 -10.55
N GLU A 231 -17.64 -9.25 -11.01
CA GLU A 231 -18.10 -10.63 -11.08
C GLU A 231 -16.93 -11.60 -10.97
N LYS A 232 -17.17 -12.82 -10.48
CA LYS A 232 -16.17 -13.91 -10.47
C LYS A 232 -16.82 -15.28 -10.70
N THR A 233 -16.08 -16.17 -11.35
CA THR A 233 -16.45 -17.58 -11.44
C THR A 233 -15.26 -18.49 -11.12
N VAL A 234 -15.56 -19.69 -10.63
CA VAL A 234 -14.60 -20.78 -10.44
C VAL A 234 -14.81 -21.77 -11.58
N VAL A 235 -13.72 -22.12 -12.26
CA VAL A 235 -13.71 -23.08 -13.36
C VAL A 235 -13.17 -24.41 -12.83
N GLU A 236 -14.06 -25.37 -12.64
CA GLU A 236 -13.69 -26.77 -12.38
C GLU A 236 -13.57 -27.51 -13.72
N TYR A 237 -12.35 -27.88 -14.11
CA TYR A 237 -12.07 -28.38 -15.46
C TYR A 237 -12.85 -29.65 -15.83
N ASN A 238 -13.00 -30.54 -14.85
CA ASN A 238 -13.80 -31.76 -14.98
C ASN A 238 -15.29 -31.45 -15.19
N GLN A 239 -15.87 -30.49 -14.46
CA GLN A 239 -17.26 -30.07 -14.65
C GLN A 239 -17.49 -29.45 -16.03
N VAL A 240 -16.62 -28.54 -16.48
CA VAL A 240 -16.74 -27.91 -17.81
C VAL A 240 -16.69 -28.97 -18.92
N ALA A 241 -15.77 -29.94 -18.82
CA ALA A 241 -15.68 -31.05 -19.76
C ALA A 241 -16.96 -31.93 -19.77
N MET A 242 -17.65 -32.12 -18.64
CA MET A 242 -18.92 -32.87 -18.58
C MET A 242 -20.09 -32.17 -19.28
N HIS A 243 -20.13 -30.84 -19.24
CA HIS A 243 -21.20 -30.05 -19.84
C HIS A 243 -21.09 -30.01 -21.38
N ARG A 244 -19.89 -30.15 -21.93
CA ARG A 244 -19.65 -30.28 -23.38
C ARG A 244 -19.92 -31.70 -23.88
N SER A 245 -20.97 -31.86 -24.68
CA SER A 245 -21.35 -33.16 -25.29
C SER A 245 -20.31 -33.68 -26.28
N ASP A 246 -19.60 -32.79 -26.97
CA ASP A 246 -18.61 -33.07 -28.01
C ASP A 246 -17.24 -33.56 -27.49
N LEU A 247 -17.00 -33.43 -26.17
CA LEU A 247 -15.76 -33.86 -25.51
C LEU A 247 -15.88 -35.22 -24.81
N LYS A 248 -17.07 -35.84 -24.82
CA LYS A 248 -17.41 -37.08 -24.08
C LYS A 248 -16.75 -38.32 -24.68
N THR A 249 -15.50 -38.53 -24.29
CA THR A 249 -14.61 -39.58 -24.79
C THR A 249 -14.02 -40.39 -23.64
N LYS A 250 -13.62 -41.64 -23.90
CA LYS A 250 -13.06 -42.54 -22.88
C LYS A 250 -11.84 -41.93 -22.19
N ASP A 251 -10.98 -41.23 -22.93
CA ASP A 251 -9.73 -40.68 -22.36
C ASP A 251 -10.00 -39.41 -21.55
N MET A 252 -11.00 -38.59 -21.95
CA MET A 252 -11.49 -37.49 -21.11
C MET A 252 -11.96 -38.00 -19.73
N TYR A 253 -12.78 -39.06 -19.70
CA TYR A 253 -13.24 -39.68 -18.45
C TYR A 253 -12.11 -40.27 -17.61
N ASN A 254 -11.13 -40.94 -18.21
CA ASN A 254 -10.09 -41.62 -17.43
C ASN A 254 -8.98 -40.69 -16.96
N ARG A 255 -8.64 -39.65 -17.75
CA ARG A 255 -7.44 -38.83 -17.55
C ARG A 255 -7.73 -37.45 -16.95
N LEU A 256 -8.83 -36.79 -17.34
CA LEU A 256 -9.19 -35.46 -16.82
C LEU A 256 -10.16 -35.53 -15.63
N MET A 257 -11.22 -36.35 -15.68
CA MET A 257 -12.30 -36.30 -14.68
C MET A 257 -11.86 -36.60 -13.25
N ASN A 258 -10.80 -37.41 -13.09
CA ASN A 258 -10.21 -37.77 -11.81
C ASN A 258 -9.22 -36.71 -11.28
N LYS A 259 -9.21 -35.51 -11.86
CA LYS A 259 -8.38 -34.36 -11.47
C LYS A 259 -9.28 -33.23 -11.00
N ASP A 260 -9.00 -32.72 -9.81
CA ASP A 260 -9.70 -31.66 -9.07
C ASP A 260 -9.05 -30.28 -9.25
N ASN A 261 -8.28 -30.11 -10.32
CA ASN A 261 -7.67 -28.84 -10.72
C ASN A 261 -8.74 -27.78 -11.04
N VAL A 262 -8.44 -26.53 -10.69
CA VAL A 262 -9.36 -25.39 -10.84
C VAL A 262 -8.66 -24.15 -11.38
N ALA A 263 -9.46 -23.22 -11.89
CA ALA A 263 -9.09 -21.83 -12.12
C ALA A 263 -10.14 -20.86 -11.56
N ILE A 264 -9.76 -19.61 -11.43
CA ILE A 264 -10.65 -18.50 -11.05
C ILE A 264 -10.57 -17.46 -12.15
N ILE A 265 -11.73 -16.98 -12.62
CA ILE A 265 -11.84 -15.86 -13.56
C ILE A 265 -12.57 -14.73 -12.83
N ALA A 266 -12.00 -13.52 -12.86
CA ALA A 266 -12.56 -12.33 -12.24
C ALA A 266 -12.70 -11.19 -13.25
N LEU A 267 -13.90 -10.60 -13.31
CA LEU A 267 -14.15 -9.34 -14.00
C LEU A 267 -13.97 -8.19 -13.01
N LEU A 268 -12.99 -7.33 -13.25
CA LEU A 268 -12.73 -6.14 -12.45
C LEU A 268 -13.05 -4.88 -13.25
N GLU A 269 -13.49 -3.81 -12.58
CA GLU A 269 -13.78 -2.50 -13.17
C GLU A 269 -12.87 -1.44 -12.54
N HIS A 270 -12.17 -0.64 -13.36
CA HIS A 270 -11.41 0.49 -12.82
C HIS A 270 -12.36 1.55 -12.25
N ARG A 271 -12.30 1.81 -10.94
CA ARG A 271 -13.29 2.63 -10.21
C ARG A 271 -13.46 4.06 -10.75
N GLU A 272 -12.40 4.66 -11.28
CA GLU A 272 -12.43 6.01 -11.88
C GLU A 272 -13.01 6.02 -13.31
N ARG A 273 -12.81 4.94 -14.09
CA ARG A 273 -13.00 4.95 -15.56
C ARG A 273 -14.07 4.00 -16.09
N ARG A 274 -14.64 3.14 -15.25
CA ARG A 274 -15.63 2.12 -15.66
C ARG A 274 -15.14 1.16 -16.75
N THR A 275 -13.82 1.01 -16.88
CA THR A 275 -13.20 0.10 -17.85
C THR A 275 -13.15 -1.31 -17.27
N PRO A 276 -13.70 -2.33 -17.94
CA PRO A 276 -13.55 -3.73 -17.54
C PRO A 276 -12.14 -4.25 -17.86
N ILE A 277 -11.63 -5.11 -16.99
CA ILE A 277 -10.47 -5.98 -17.20
C ILE A 277 -10.82 -7.38 -16.69
N VAL A 278 -10.44 -8.41 -17.45
CA VAL A 278 -10.57 -9.80 -17.01
C VAL A 278 -9.21 -10.28 -16.53
N VAL A 279 -9.18 -10.87 -15.34
CA VAL A 279 -7.99 -11.50 -14.78
C VAL A 279 -8.33 -12.93 -14.40
N ALA A 280 -7.56 -13.89 -14.90
CA ALA A 280 -7.71 -15.31 -14.58
C ALA A 280 -6.44 -15.84 -13.92
N ASN A 281 -6.61 -16.72 -12.92
CA ASN A 281 -5.53 -17.51 -12.34
C ASN A 281 -5.87 -19.00 -12.40
N SER A 282 -4.89 -19.86 -12.65
CA SER A 282 -5.09 -21.30 -12.84
C SER A 282 -4.06 -22.14 -12.09
N HIS A 283 -4.49 -23.31 -11.64
CA HIS A 283 -3.61 -24.38 -11.15
C HIS A 283 -3.95 -25.67 -11.91
N ILE A 284 -3.12 -26.00 -12.90
CA ILE A 284 -3.33 -27.19 -13.74
C ILE A 284 -2.58 -28.41 -13.19
N HIS A 285 -2.75 -29.58 -13.82
CA HIS A 285 -2.19 -30.82 -13.29
C HIS A 285 -0.66 -30.77 -13.24
N TRP A 286 -0.04 -31.30 -12.17
CA TRP A 286 1.40 -31.14 -11.93
C TRP A 286 2.28 -32.16 -12.66
N ASP A 287 1.76 -33.35 -12.95
CA ASP A 287 2.54 -34.47 -13.49
C ASP A 287 3.08 -34.16 -14.92
N PRO A 288 4.41 -34.17 -15.13
CA PRO A 288 5.02 -33.98 -16.45
C PRO A 288 4.55 -35.02 -17.48
N ALA A 289 4.23 -36.25 -17.07
CA ALA A 289 3.75 -37.32 -17.96
C ALA A 289 2.30 -37.10 -18.45
N CYS A 290 1.62 -36.07 -17.97
CA CYS A 290 0.24 -35.70 -18.31
C CYS A 290 0.18 -34.40 -19.15
N ALA A 291 1.11 -34.23 -20.11
CA ALA A 291 1.17 -33.08 -21.01
C ALA A 291 -0.15 -32.85 -21.77
N ASP A 292 -0.79 -33.92 -22.22
CA ASP A 292 -2.13 -33.93 -22.81
C ASP A 292 -3.20 -33.34 -21.88
N VAL A 293 -3.26 -33.79 -20.62
CA VAL A 293 -4.25 -33.31 -19.64
C VAL A 293 -4.06 -31.81 -19.37
N LYS A 294 -2.80 -31.37 -19.22
CA LYS A 294 -2.45 -29.95 -19.04
C LYS A 294 -2.89 -29.10 -20.24
N LEU A 295 -2.61 -29.57 -21.45
CA LEU A 295 -3.03 -28.93 -22.71
C LEU A 295 -4.56 -28.80 -22.81
N ILE A 296 -5.30 -29.84 -22.43
CA ILE A 296 -6.77 -29.83 -22.40
C ILE A 296 -7.30 -28.86 -21.34
N GLN A 297 -6.72 -28.82 -20.13
CA GLN A 297 -7.10 -27.87 -19.08
C GLN A 297 -6.93 -26.41 -19.51
N VAL A 298 -5.81 -26.07 -20.18
CA VAL A 298 -5.55 -24.72 -20.70
C VAL A 298 -6.46 -24.38 -21.88
N SER A 299 -6.78 -25.35 -22.74
CA SER A 299 -7.79 -25.16 -23.79
C SER A 299 -9.18 -24.86 -23.21
N LEU A 300 -9.62 -25.60 -22.19
CA LEU A 300 -10.89 -25.33 -21.50
C LEU A 300 -10.86 -23.94 -20.85
N LEU A 301 -9.78 -23.58 -20.15
CA LEU A 301 -9.65 -22.28 -19.49
C LEU A 301 -9.83 -21.10 -20.46
N THR A 302 -9.15 -21.13 -21.60
CA THR A 302 -9.17 -20.02 -22.58
C THR A 302 -10.55 -19.87 -23.23
N HIS A 303 -11.28 -20.97 -23.45
CA HIS A 303 -12.68 -20.95 -23.89
C HIS A 303 -13.63 -20.42 -22.82
N GLU A 304 -13.46 -20.82 -21.55
CA GLU A 304 -14.28 -20.31 -20.44
C GLU A 304 -14.06 -18.82 -20.18
N ILE A 305 -12.83 -18.31 -20.35
CA ILE A 305 -12.55 -16.86 -20.30
C ILE A 305 -13.32 -16.12 -21.40
N ALA A 306 -13.33 -16.63 -22.63
CA ALA A 306 -14.08 -16.01 -23.73
C ALA A 306 -15.60 -16.09 -23.50
N SER A 307 -16.12 -17.23 -23.06
CA SER A 307 -17.55 -17.38 -22.72
C SER A 307 -17.96 -16.45 -21.57
N PHE A 308 -17.13 -16.34 -20.53
CA PHE A 308 -17.34 -15.43 -19.41
C PHE A 308 -17.31 -13.96 -19.86
N MET A 309 -16.44 -13.58 -20.81
CA MET A 309 -16.46 -12.24 -21.41
C MET A 309 -17.77 -11.96 -22.16
N GLU A 310 -18.22 -12.88 -23.02
CA GLU A 310 -19.46 -12.76 -23.78
C GLU A 310 -20.68 -12.63 -22.86
N GLN A 311 -20.80 -13.52 -21.86
CA GLN A 311 -21.90 -13.54 -20.88
C GLN A 311 -22.05 -12.21 -20.11
N HIS A 312 -20.93 -11.51 -19.87
CA HIS A 312 -20.91 -10.24 -19.14
C HIS A 312 -20.86 -9.00 -20.04
N GLY A 313 -21.05 -9.16 -21.36
CA GLY A 313 -21.07 -8.07 -22.33
C GLY A 313 -19.70 -7.38 -22.51
N VAL A 314 -18.61 -8.08 -22.18
CA VAL A 314 -17.23 -7.60 -22.32
C VAL A 314 -16.76 -7.89 -23.74
N LYS A 315 -16.33 -6.86 -24.46
CA LYS A 315 -15.83 -7.00 -25.85
C LYS A 315 -14.53 -7.81 -25.88
N ASP A 316 -14.32 -8.59 -26.94
CA ASP A 316 -13.09 -9.36 -27.23
C ASP A 316 -11.80 -8.51 -27.21
N THR A 317 -11.91 -7.20 -27.39
CA THR A 317 -10.79 -6.25 -27.32
C THR A 317 -10.38 -5.89 -25.90
N ALA A 318 -11.09 -6.34 -24.86
CA ALA A 318 -10.83 -5.96 -23.48
C ALA A 318 -9.44 -6.43 -22.99
N PRO A 319 -8.85 -5.74 -22.01
CA PRO A 319 -7.67 -6.23 -21.30
C PRO A 319 -7.97 -7.59 -20.66
N VAL A 320 -7.19 -8.60 -21.01
CA VAL A 320 -7.20 -9.93 -20.39
C VAL A 320 -5.80 -10.21 -19.86
N ILE A 321 -5.72 -10.72 -18.64
CA ILE A 321 -4.50 -11.21 -18.02
C ILE A 321 -4.76 -12.63 -17.55
N LEU A 322 -3.89 -13.55 -17.92
CA LEU A 322 -3.94 -14.96 -17.57
C LEU A 322 -2.65 -15.35 -16.86
N CYS A 323 -2.78 -15.63 -15.56
CA CYS A 323 -1.74 -16.17 -14.70
C CYS A 323 -2.00 -17.66 -14.45
N GLY A 324 -0.97 -18.39 -14.02
CA GLY A 324 -1.17 -19.71 -13.46
C GLY A 324 0.13 -20.45 -13.17
N ASP A 325 0.01 -21.43 -12.27
CA ASP A 325 0.92 -22.57 -12.24
C ASP A 325 0.53 -23.50 -13.41
N PHE A 326 1.30 -23.41 -14.48
CA PHE A 326 1.11 -24.21 -15.69
C PHE A 326 1.87 -25.53 -15.64
N ASN A 327 2.71 -25.79 -14.62
CA ASN A 327 3.50 -27.01 -14.48
C ASN A 327 4.16 -27.51 -15.79
N SER A 328 4.59 -26.58 -16.67
CA SER A 328 5.01 -26.91 -18.05
C SER A 328 6.13 -25.99 -18.53
N GLU A 329 7.15 -26.54 -19.19
CA GLU A 329 8.32 -25.77 -19.65
C GLU A 329 8.06 -24.98 -20.95
N PRO A 330 8.92 -24.01 -21.35
CA PRO A 330 8.70 -23.18 -22.55
C PRO A 330 8.68 -23.96 -23.88
N SER A 331 9.17 -25.21 -23.88
CA SER A 331 9.12 -26.16 -24.99
C SER A 331 7.83 -26.99 -25.05
N SER A 332 6.89 -26.82 -24.11
CA SER A 332 5.65 -27.60 -24.02
C SER A 332 4.57 -27.16 -25.00
N SER A 333 3.65 -28.08 -25.33
CA SER A 333 2.41 -27.75 -26.06
C SER A 333 1.53 -26.70 -25.35
N VAL A 334 1.59 -26.60 -24.02
CA VAL A 334 0.87 -25.57 -23.25
C VAL A 334 1.40 -24.18 -23.59
N TYR A 335 2.73 -24.00 -23.56
CA TYR A 335 3.38 -22.75 -23.95
C TYR A 335 3.16 -22.46 -25.45
N GLU A 336 3.21 -23.48 -26.31
CA GLU A 336 2.93 -23.34 -27.74
C GLU A 336 1.48 -22.91 -28.03
N LEU A 337 0.47 -23.48 -27.34
CA LEU A 337 -0.94 -23.11 -27.51
C LEU A 337 -1.18 -21.64 -27.12
N LEU A 338 -0.60 -21.20 -26.01
CA LEU A 338 -0.76 -19.82 -25.52
C LEU A 338 -0.01 -18.79 -26.38
N SER A 339 1.15 -19.15 -26.94
CA SER A 339 1.95 -18.27 -27.81
C SER A 339 1.50 -18.23 -29.28
N LYS A 340 1.17 -19.37 -29.88
CA LYS A 340 0.79 -19.46 -31.31
C LYS A 340 -0.72 -19.41 -31.53
N GLY A 341 -1.52 -19.59 -30.48
CA GLY A 341 -2.98 -19.63 -30.54
C GLY A 341 -3.58 -20.94 -31.04
N GLN A 342 -2.76 -21.90 -31.47
CA GLN A 342 -3.22 -23.16 -32.05
C GLN A 342 -2.20 -24.31 -31.89
N ILE A 343 -2.71 -25.53 -31.80
CA ILE A 343 -1.96 -26.79 -31.79
C ILE A 343 -2.57 -27.73 -32.84
N ALA A 344 -1.73 -28.30 -33.69
CA ALA A 344 -2.16 -29.27 -34.69
C ALA A 344 -2.65 -30.57 -34.04
N LYS A 345 -3.68 -31.20 -34.61
CA LYS A 345 -4.24 -32.48 -34.13
C LYS A 345 -3.25 -33.66 -34.06
N SER A 346 -2.10 -33.55 -34.72
CA SER A 346 -1.02 -34.55 -34.72
C SER A 346 0.15 -34.17 -33.79
N HIS A 347 -0.07 -33.28 -32.81
CA HIS A 347 0.97 -32.84 -31.89
C HIS A 347 1.40 -33.98 -30.95
N PRO A 348 2.72 -34.22 -30.74
CA PRO A 348 3.21 -35.33 -29.91
C PRO A 348 2.61 -35.38 -28.50
N ASP A 349 2.45 -34.23 -27.83
CA ASP A 349 1.88 -34.15 -26.47
C ASP A 349 0.41 -34.62 -26.36
N LEU A 350 -0.35 -34.72 -27.47
CA LEU A 350 -1.69 -35.34 -27.46
C LEU A 350 -1.62 -36.89 -27.44
N LEU A 351 -0.43 -37.45 -27.68
CA LEU A 351 -0.13 -38.87 -27.68
C LEU A 351 -1.09 -39.64 -28.60
N THR A 352 -1.67 -40.74 -28.12
CA THR A 352 -2.70 -41.52 -28.85
C THR A 352 -4.10 -41.33 -28.26
N PHE A 353 -4.31 -40.31 -27.44
CA PHE A 353 -5.55 -40.11 -26.70
C PHE A 353 -6.57 -39.28 -27.48
N SER A 354 -7.86 -39.57 -27.29
CA SER A 354 -8.96 -38.85 -27.94
C SER A 354 -9.72 -38.01 -26.94
N TYR A 355 -9.80 -36.70 -27.20
CA TYR A 355 -10.52 -35.71 -26.41
C TYR A 355 -11.68 -35.06 -27.20
N GLY A 356 -12.26 -35.81 -28.14
CA GLY A 356 -13.40 -35.35 -28.94
C GLY A 356 -12.97 -34.27 -29.95
N ALA A 357 -13.76 -33.19 -30.05
CA ALA A 357 -13.53 -32.09 -30.99
C ALA A 357 -12.09 -31.55 -30.96
N PHE A 358 -11.52 -31.35 -29.75
CA PHE A 358 -10.16 -30.86 -29.56
C PHE A 358 -9.08 -31.72 -30.25
N THR A 359 -9.29 -33.04 -30.34
CA THR A 359 -8.37 -33.95 -31.07
C THR A 359 -8.78 -34.19 -32.53
N ALA A 360 -10.04 -34.00 -32.89
CA ALA A 360 -10.53 -34.19 -34.26
C ALA A 360 -10.14 -33.02 -35.18
N GLU A 361 -10.32 -31.80 -34.66
CA GLU A 361 -10.15 -30.53 -35.39
C GLU A 361 -8.79 -29.87 -35.09
N GLY A 362 -8.15 -30.25 -33.98
CA GLY A 362 -7.01 -29.55 -33.39
C GLY A 362 -7.48 -28.57 -32.32
N LEU A 363 -6.53 -28.03 -31.56
CA LEU A 363 -6.85 -27.06 -30.51
C LEU A 363 -6.57 -25.65 -31.04
N GLN A 364 -7.54 -24.77 -30.89
CA GLN A 364 -7.39 -23.33 -31.12
C GLN A 364 -7.91 -22.63 -29.88
N GLN A 365 -7.24 -21.57 -29.44
CA GLN A 365 -7.67 -20.78 -28.28
C GLN A 365 -8.14 -19.38 -28.74
N PRO A 366 -9.23 -18.83 -28.17
CA PRO A 366 -9.90 -17.65 -28.71
C PRO A 366 -9.24 -16.30 -28.35
N LEU A 367 -8.25 -16.28 -27.46
CA LEU A 367 -7.64 -15.08 -26.91
C LEU A 367 -6.37 -14.70 -27.70
N LYS A 368 -6.10 -13.39 -27.83
CA LYS A 368 -4.84 -12.90 -28.42
C LYS A 368 -3.88 -12.56 -27.29
N LEU A 369 -2.98 -13.48 -26.97
CA LEU A 369 -2.08 -13.39 -25.81
C LEU A 369 -0.60 -13.22 -26.23
N GLU A 370 0.18 -12.58 -25.36
CA GLU A 370 1.64 -12.48 -25.41
C GLU A 370 2.22 -12.81 -24.02
N SER A 371 3.39 -13.47 -23.97
CA SER A 371 4.14 -13.70 -22.73
C SER A 371 4.66 -12.37 -22.18
N ALA A 372 4.44 -12.09 -20.89
CA ALA A 372 4.95 -10.90 -20.23
C ALA A 372 6.50 -10.82 -20.21
N TYR A 373 7.20 -11.92 -20.50
CA TYR A 373 8.66 -11.99 -20.54
C TYR A 373 9.25 -11.78 -21.95
N SER A 374 8.41 -11.58 -22.98
CA SER A 374 8.82 -11.51 -24.40
C SER A 374 9.99 -10.55 -24.69
N ARG A 375 10.14 -9.49 -23.88
CA ARG A 375 11.16 -8.45 -24.03
C ARG A 375 12.53 -8.78 -23.42
N ILE A 376 12.61 -9.70 -22.47
CA ILE A 376 13.86 -10.07 -21.77
C ILE A 376 14.35 -11.47 -22.12
N GLY A 377 13.52 -12.28 -22.81
CA GLY A 377 13.65 -13.73 -22.80
C GLY A 377 13.06 -14.32 -21.52
N GLU A 378 12.65 -15.58 -21.55
CA GLU A 378 12.06 -16.23 -20.38
C GLU A 378 12.96 -16.14 -19.14
N LEU A 379 12.36 -16.10 -17.95
CA LEU A 379 13.09 -16.03 -16.67
C LEU A 379 14.08 -17.21 -16.53
N GLN A 380 15.10 -17.08 -15.69
CA GLN A 380 16.05 -18.19 -15.48
C GLN A 380 15.47 -19.33 -14.64
N PHE A 381 14.46 -19.04 -13.81
CA PHE A 381 13.70 -19.97 -12.98
C PHE A 381 12.45 -19.26 -12.42
N THR A 382 11.41 -20.01 -12.06
CA THR A 382 10.21 -19.48 -11.36
C THR A 382 9.93 -20.16 -10.03
N ASN A 383 10.41 -21.40 -9.85
CA ASN A 383 10.15 -22.23 -8.67
C ASN A 383 11.42 -22.40 -7.79
N TYR A 384 11.23 -22.33 -6.47
CA TYR A 384 12.29 -22.42 -5.46
C TYR A 384 12.25 -23.73 -4.63
N THR A 385 11.46 -24.72 -5.05
CA THR A 385 11.38 -26.05 -4.42
C THR A 385 12.55 -26.92 -4.89
N PRO A 386 13.29 -27.63 -4.00
CA PRO A 386 14.50 -28.38 -4.38
C PRO A 386 14.29 -29.53 -5.38
N GLN A 387 13.05 -29.97 -5.58
CA GLN A 387 12.69 -31.09 -6.44
C GLN A 387 12.18 -30.66 -7.82
N PHE A 388 11.81 -29.39 -8.00
CA PHE A 388 11.32 -28.86 -9.27
C PHE A 388 12.48 -28.34 -10.13
N LYS A 389 12.30 -28.41 -11.45
CA LYS A 389 13.27 -27.96 -12.47
C LYS A 389 12.54 -27.09 -13.49
N GLY A 390 13.21 -26.02 -13.94
CA GLY A 390 12.76 -25.19 -15.06
C GLY A 390 11.96 -23.93 -14.70
N VAL A 391 11.42 -23.31 -15.75
CA VAL A 391 10.41 -22.25 -15.72
C VAL A 391 9.08 -22.93 -15.96
N LEU A 392 8.15 -22.81 -15.02
CA LEU A 392 6.87 -23.53 -15.08
C LEU A 392 5.66 -22.60 -14.94
N ASP A 393 5.90 -21.35 -14.55
CA ASP A 393 4.90 -20.33 -14.23
C ASP A 393 4.99 -19.16 -15.21
N TYR A 394 3.86 -18.81 -15.82
CA TYR A 394 3.81 -17.76 -16.84
C TYR A 394 2.74 -16.73 -16.53
N ILE A 395 2.98 -15.51 -17.04
CA ILE A 395 1.94 -14.49 -17.11
C ILE A 395 1.74 -14.11 -18.58
N TRP A 396 0.53 -14.32 -19.05
CA TRP A 396 0.07 -14.02 -20.40
C TRP A 396 -0.88 -12.83 -20.37
N HIS A 397 -0.85 -11.99 -21.40
CA HIS A 397 -1.74 -10.83 -21.46
C HIS A 397 -2.20 -10.49 -22.88
N SER A 398 -3.35 -9.84 -23.02
CA SER A 398 -3.78 -9.31 -24.30
C SER A 398 -3.03 -8.02 -24.69
N THR A 399 -2.70 -7.88 -25.97
CA THR A 399 -1.78 -6.82 -26.44
C THR A 399 -2.47 -5.51 -26.83
N THR A 400 -3.81 -5.52 -26.99
CA THR A 400 -4.59 -4.37 -27.48
C THR A 400 -4.49 -3.14 -26.55
N HIS A 401 -4.39 -3.36 -25.24
CA HIS A 401 -4.44 -2.31 -24.21
C HIS A 401 -3.50 -2.54 -23.01
N LEU A 402 -2.71 -3.61 -22.98
CA LEU A 402 -1.72 -3.88 -21.94
C LEU A 402 -0.31 -3.93 -22.55
N GLY A 403 0.66 -3.38 -21.83
CA GLY A 403 2.08 -3.51 -22.15
C GLY A 403 2.90 -3.59 -20.87
N VAL A 404 3.93 -4.44 -20.85
CA VAL A 404 4.77 -4.62 -19.65
C VAL A 404 5.57 -3.35 -19.34
N SER A 405 5.53 -2.91 -18.08
CA SER A 405 6.17 -1.67 -17.59
C SER A 405 7.42 -1.91 -16.76
N GLY A 406 7.58 -3.14 -16.25
CA GLY A 406 8.70 -3.62 -15.46
C GLY A 406 8.43 -5.05 -14.99
N LEU A 407 9.49 -5.80 -14.75
CA LEU A 407 9.48 -7.10 -14.08
C LEU A 407 10.16 -6.90 -12.73
N LEU A 408 9.65 -7.49 -11.66
CA LEU A 408 10.36 -7.49 -10.38
C LEU A 408 11.45 -8.55 -10.41
N GLY A 409 12.55 -8.28 -9.71
CA GLY A 409 13.70 -9.18 -9.66
C GLY A 409 13.43 -10.47 -8.86
N PRO A 410 14.36 -11.43 -8.90
CA PRO A 410 14.32 -12.61 -8.04
C PRO A 410 14.41 -12.23 -6.56
N ILE A 411 14.09 -13.19 -5.68
CA ILE A 411 14.26 -13.04 -4.22
C ILE A 411 15.75 -12.80 -3.90
N GLU A 412 16.05 -11.93 -2.92
CA GLU A 412 17.43 -11.60 -2.54
C GLU A 412 18.27 -12.85 -2.22
N GLU A 413 19.45 -12.96 -2.83
CA GLU A 413 20.33 -14.13 -2.66
C GLU A 413 20.73 -14.35 -1.19
N ASP A 414 21.01 -13.27 -0.45
CA ASP A 414 21.33 -13.28 0.98
C ASP A 414 20.20 -13.83 1.86
N PHE A 415 18.95 -13.77 1.39
CA PHE A 415 17.83 -14.43 2.04
C PHE A 415 17.76 -15.91 1.62
N MET A 416 17.83 -16.19 0.32
CA MET A 416 17.81 -17.55 -0.22
C MET A 416 18.92 -18.47 0.31
N VAL A 417 20.08 -17.92 0.70
CA VAL A 417 21.19 -18.66 1.33
C VAL A 417 20.80 -19.24 2.71
N LYS A 418 19.80 -18.68 3.40
CA LYS A 418 19.42 -19.06 4.78
C LYS A 418 18.35 -20.15 4.84
N ILE A 419 17.73 -20.49 3.71
CA ILE A 419 16.64 -21.48 3.62
C ILE A 419 16.99 -22.60 2.61
N VAL A 420 16.34 -23.75 2.77
CA VAL A 420 16.60 -24.96 1.96
C VAL A 420 15.73 -25.02 0.70
N GLY A 421 14.81 -24.07 0.54
CA GLY A 421 13.84 -23.96 -0.55
C GLY A 421 12.55 -23.32 -0.05
N LEU A 422 11.55 -23.20 -0.93
CA LEU A 422 10.19 -22.81 -0.57
C LEU A 422 9.23 -23.98 -0.87
N PRO A 423 8.13 -24.15 -0.11
CA PRO A 423 7.77 -23.44 1.12
C PRO A 423 8.68 -23.75 2.32
N ASP A 424 8.65 -22.86 3.31
CA ASP A 424 9.39 -22.93 4.59
C ASP A 424 8.43 -22.54 5.73
N PRO A 425 8.69 -22.84 7.03
CA PRO A 425 7.88 -22.29 8.12
C PRO A 425 7.66 -20.77 8.11
N HIS A 426 8.56 -19.98 7.52
CA HIS A 426 8.40 -18.53 7.29
C HIS A 426 7.69 -18.20 5.97
N PHE A 427 7.49 -19.17 5.08
CA PHE A 427 6.76 -19.01 3.81
C PHE A 427 5.82 -20.21 3.62
N PRO A 428 4.73 -20.28 4.42
CA PRO A 428 3.80 -21.41 4.39
C PRO A 428 2.97 -21.39 3.09
N SER A 429 3.23 -22.32 2.19
CA SER A 429 2.44 -22.49 0.97
C SER A 429 1.11 -23.20 1.27
N GLU A 430 -0.01 -22.47 1.24
CA GLU A 430 -1.29 -23.04 0.82
C GLU A 430 -2.12 -22.06 -0.04
N ARG A 431 -2.50 -22.55 -1.22
CA ARG A 431 -3.53 -22.05 -2.16
C ARG A 431 -3.20 -20.74 -2.88
N GLY A 432 -3.22 -20.81 -4.21
CA GLY A 432 -2.76 -19.75 -5.10
C GLY A 432 -3.36 -18.38 -4.85
N GLN A 433 -2.49 -17.44 -4.49
CA GLN A 433 -2.84 -16.04 -4.35
C GLN A 433 -2.61 -15.30 -5.68
N MET A 434 -3.52 -14.38 -6.02
CA MET A 434 -3.37 -13.48 -7.16
C MET A 434 -3.71 -12.07 -6.68
N THR A 435 -2.69 -11.24 -6.54
CA THR A 435 -2.86 -9.92 -5.92
C THR A 435 -2.59 -8.81 -6.94
N VAL A 436 -3.62 -8.00 -7.18
CA VAL A 436 -3.70 -7.00 -8.24
C VAL A 436 -3.60 -5.60 -7.63
N PHE A 437 -2.49 -4.90 -7.85
CA PHE A 437 -2.27 -3.55 -7.30
C PHE A 437 -1.98 -2.51 -8.38
N VAL A 438 -2.27 -1.23 -8.13
CA VAL A 438 -2.13 -0.17 -9.15
C VAL A 438 -1.33 1.02 -8.62
N PRO A 439 -0.03 1.14 -8.98
CA PRO A 439 0.68 2.41 -8.81
C PRO A 439 0.36 3.37 -9.98
N PRO A 440 -0.03 4.63 -9.72
CA PRO A 440 -0.24 5.62 -10.78
C PRO A 440 1.10 6.07 -11.41
N LYS A 441 1.07 6.35 -12.72
CA LYS A 441 2.19 6.97 -13.43
C LYS A 441 2.03 8.50 -13.38
N SER A 442 2.95 9.21 -12.74
CA SER A 442 2.97 10.68 -12.69
C SER A 442 3.70 11.26 -13.92
N GLY A 443 2.95 11.68 -14.93
CA GLY A 443 3.51 12.32 -16.14
C GLY A 443 2.44 12.97 -17.02
N GLN A 444 2.79 14.09 -17.67
CA GLN A 444 1.92 14.82 -18.59
C GLN A 444 1.90 14.16 -19.98
N THR A 445 0.70 13.86 -20.51
CA THR A 445 0.24 14.08 -21.92
C THR A 445 -1.01 13.25 -22.23
N GLY A 446 -2.22 13.79 -21.98
CA GLY A 446 -3.49 13.30 -22.54
C GLY A 446 -4.00 11.90 -22.13
N HIS A 447 -3.11 10.98 -21.77
CA HIS A 447 -3.35 9.57 -21.44
C HIS A 447 -2.85 9.31 -20.02
N LYS A 448 -3.72 8.79 -19.14
CA LYS A 448 -3.26 8.20 -17.87
C LYS A 448 -2.99 6.73 -18.12
N ASP A 449 -1.73 6.32 -18.08
CA ASP A 449 -1.33 4.92 -17.95
C ASP A 449 -1.49 4.50 -16.48
N TYR A 450 -2.23 3.45 -16.21
CA TYR A 450 -2.27 2.82 -14.88
C TYR A 450 -1.32 1.62 -14.90
N LYS A 451 -0.49 1.42 -13.86
CA LYS A 451 0.27 0.18 -13.75
C LYS A 451 -0.58 -0.90 -13.09
N ILE A 452 -0.36 -2.18 -13.42
CA ILE A 452 -0.89 -3.30 -12.64
C ILE A 452 0.29 -4.14 -12.17
N LEU A 453 0.57 -4.07 -10.87
CA LEU A 453 1.42 -5.02 -10.18
C LEU A 453 0.60 -6.31 -9.96
N LEU A 454 1.16 -7.44 -10.37
CA LEU A 454 0.62 -8.77 -10.17
C LEU A 454 1.64 -9.60 -9.41
N THR A 455 1.22 -10.09 -8.26
CA THR A 455 1.91 -11.13 -7.50
C THR A 455 1.13 -12.43 -7.65
N VAL A 456 1.83 -13.49 -8.04
CA VAL A 456 1.32 -14.86 -8.11
C VAL A 456 2.24 -15.73 -7.28
N GLU A 457 1.69 -16.37 -6.26
CA GLU A 457 2.41 -17.25 -5.33
C GLU A 457 1.75 -18.62 -5.29
N TYR A 458 2.52 -19.68 -5.53
CA TYR A 458 2.04 -21.06 -5.61
C TYR A 458 3.16 -22.06 -5.32
N CYS A 459 3.01 -22.97 -4.34
CA CYS A 459 3.91 -24.13 -4.13
C CYS A 459 5.42 -23.87 -4.33
N GLY A 460 5.93 -22.80 -3.69
CA GLY A 460 7.33 -22.41 -3.77
C GLY A 460 7.76 -21.66 -5.04
N SER A 461 6.84 -21.35 -5.96
CA SER A 461 7.02 -20.38 -7.05
C SER A 461 6.66 -18.97 -6.61
N PHE A 462 7.51 -18.01 -7.02
CA PHE A 462 7.32 -16.58 -6.79
C PHE A 462 7.48 -15.83 -8.10
N VAL A 463 6.36 -15.33 -8.65
CA VAL A 463 6.35 -14.50 -9.87
C VAL A 463 5.72 -13.14 -9.57
N ASN A 464 6.46 -12.08 -9.90
CA ASN A 464 6.11 -10.70 -9.59
C ASN A 464 6.30 -9.80 -10.84
N LEU A 465 5.22 -9.21 -11.34
CA LEU A 465 5.18 -8.47 -12.62
C LEU A 465 4.56 -7.08 -12.46
N VAL A 466 5.13 -6.05 -13.10
CA VAL A 466 4.55 -4.69 -13.16
C VAL A 466 4.11 -4.34 -14.60
N MET A 467 2.86 -4.66 -14.93
CA MET A 467 2.23 -4.25 -16.19
C MET A 467 1.88 -2.76 -16.23
N SER A 468 1.60 -2.22 -17.42
CA SER A 468 0.93 -0.95 -17.66
C SER A 468 -0.28 -1.18 -18.56
N VAL A 469 -1.44 -0.65 -18.16
CA VAL A 469 -2.63 -0.54 -19.00
C VAL A 469 -2.59 0.81 -19.71
N ALA A 470 -2.43 0.77 -21.03
CA ALA A 470 -2.59 1.92 -21.91
C ALA A 470 -4.05 1.96 -22.40
N VAL A 471 -4.92 2.66 -21.67
CA VAL A 471 -6.36 2.69 -21.98
C VAL A 471 -6.73 3.94 -22.78
N GLY A 472 -6.96 3.70 -24.07
CA GLY A 472 -7.56 4.63 -25.02
C GLY A 472 -7.03 4.37 -26.43
N THR A 473 -7.90 4.26 -27.42
CA THR A 473 -7.47 4.46 -28.82
C THR A 473 -6.95 5.88 -28.92
N PRO A 474 -5.69 6.11 -29.37
CA PRO A 474 -5.16 7.46 -29.43
C PRO A 474 -6.01 8.27 -30.40
N VAL A 475 -6.38 9.50 -30.04
CA VAL A 475 -7.18 10.37 -30.90
C VAL A 475 -6.24 11.12 -31.85
N CYS A 476 -6.68 11.36 -33.08
CA CYS A 476 -5.89 12.07 -34.07
C CYS A 476 -5.45 13.46 -33.54
N ALA A 477 -4.15 13.72 -33.49
CA ALA A 477 -3.55 14.99 -33.04
C ALA A 477 -3.75 16.16 -34.03
N SER A 478 -4.71 16.04 -34.97
CA SER A 478 -5.17 17.10 -35.85
C SER A 478 -6.31 17.84 -35.18
N LEU A 479 -6.18 19.17 -35.00
CA LEU A 479 -7.21 20.02 -34.36
C LEU A 479 -8.64 19.81 -34.89
N ASP A 480 -8.78 19.52 -36.19
CA ASP A 480 -10.08 19.31 -36.84
C ASP A 480 -10.52 17.82 -36.91
N CYS A 481 -9.90 16.90 -36.14
CA CYS A 481 -10.15 15.47 -36.30
C CYS A 481 -10.28 14.71 -34.98
N THR A 482 -11.46 14.16 -34.73
CA THR A 482 -11.80 13.34 -33.55
C THR A 482 -11.75 11.82 -33.83
N ARG A 483 -11.24 11.41 -35.00
CA ARG A 483 -11.14 9.99 -35.37
C ARG A 483 -9.98 9.29 -34.64
N GLU A 484 -10.15 8.00 -34.42
CA GLU A 484 -9.12 7.11 -33.86
C GLU A 484 -7.85 7.10 -34.74
N ALA A 485 -6.70 7.05 -34.09
CA ALA A 485 -5.39 7.18 -34.71
C ALA A 485 -4.65 5.85 -34.77
N HIS A 486 -3.96 5.64 -35.90
CA HIS A 486 -3.24 4.40 -36.20
C HIS A 486 -1.84 4.64 -36.80
N LEU A 487 -1.43 5.91 -36.98
CA LEU A 487 -0.14 6.31 -37.52
C LEU A 487 0.59 7.21 -36.51
N GLN A 488 1.87 6.93 -36.23
CA GLN A 488 2.66 7.66 -35.23
C GLN A 488 3.64 8.65 -35.87
N CYS A 489 3.90 9.79 -35.22
CA CYS A 489 4.91 10.76 -35.67
C CYS A 489 6.34 10.21 -35.50
N PRO A 490 7.16 10.08 -36.57
CA PRO A 490 8.52 9.56 -36.47
C PRO A 490 9.50 10.44 -35.69
N THR A 491 9.20 11.74 -35.51
CA THR A 491 10.03 12.65 -34.71
C THR A 491 9.76 12.49 -33.22
N CYS A 492 8.47 12.40 -32.82
CA CYS A 492 8.07 12.03 -31.45
C CYS A 492 8.64 10.68 -31.01
N LEU A 493 8.80 9.73 -31.95
CA LEU A 493 9.38 8.41 -31.67
C LEU A 493 10.90 8.46 -31.39
N LYS A 494 11.59 9.48 -31.88
CA LYS A 494 13.06 9.63 -31.75
C LYS A 494 13.50 10.47 -30.55
N GLN A 495 12.60 11.22 -29.93
CA GLN A 495 12.91 12.02 -28.75
C GLN A 495 12.56 11.21 -27.48
N ALA A 496 13.53 11.00 -26.60
CA ALA A 496 13.40 10.17 -25.40
C ALA A 496 12.48 10.75 -24.29
N ASN A 497 11.65 11.75 -24.61
CA ASN A 497 10.85 12.53 -23.67
C ASN A 497 9.35 12.14 -23.70
N ASN A 498 9.03 10.89 -24.03
CA ASN A 498 7.71 10.22 -23.88
C ASN A 498 6.45 10.87 -24.51
N GLU A 499 6.51 12.04 -25.14
CA GLU A 499 5.35 12.66 -25.80
C GLU A 499 5.12 12.10 -27.22
N HIS A 500 4.29 11.06 -27.34
CA HIS A 500 3.93 10.44 -28.61
C HIS A 500 2.64 11.03 -29.19
N SER A 501 2.73 11.68 -30.37
CA SER A 501 1.56 12.13 -31.14
C SER A 501 1.18 11.15 -32.26
N PHE A 502 -0.12 10.92 -32.41
CA PHE A 502 -0.71 9.95 -33.34
C PHE A 502 -1.72 10.61 -34.30
N PHE A 503 -1.93 10.04 -35.47
CA PHE A 503 -2.82 10.54 -36.53
C PHE A 503 -3.65 9.40 -37.14
N CYS A 504 -4.87 9.71 -37.57
CA CYS A 504 -5.78 8.74 -38.21
C CYS A 504 -5.48 8.49 -39.70
N SER A 505 -4.74 9.40 -40.35
CA SER A 505 -4.35 9.27 -41.76
C SER A 505 -3.12 10.10 -42.08
N GLN A 506 -2.43 9.76 -43.17
CA GLN A 506 -1.28 10.50 -43.68
C GLN A 506 -1.65 11.94 -44.08
N ASP A 507 -2.90 12.18 -44.46
CA ASP A 507 -3.40 13.51 -44.82
C ASP A 507 -3.64 14.38 -43.58
N CYS A 508 -4.15 13.80 -42.48
CA CYS A 508 -4.21 14.49 -41.19
C CYS A 508 -2.81 14.84 -40.68
N PHE A 509 -1.83 13.92 -40.80
CA PHE A 509 -0.44 14.22 -40.47
C PHE A 509 0.11 15.39 -41.29
N LYS A 510 -0.04 15.36 -42.62
CA LYS A 510 0.43 16.44 -43.52
C LYS A 510 -0.26 17.78 -43.23
N LYS A 511 -1.59 17.80 -43.04
CA LYS A 511 -2.37 19.00 -42.74
C LYS A 511 -1.91 19.66 -41.43
N SER A 512 -1.68 18.85 -40.40
CA SER A 512 -1.31 19.33 -39.06
C SER A 512 0.19 19.56 -38.87
N TRP A 513 1.06 19.04 -39.76
CA TRP A 513 2.51 19.14 -39.63
C TRP A 513 3.03 20.57 -39.41
N GLY A 514 2.41 21.56 -40.06
CA GLY A 514 2.77 22.97 -39.94
C GLY A 514 2.69 23.52 -38.50
N GLN A 515 1.75 23.02 -37.70
CA GLN A 515 1.59 23.34 -36.27
C GLN A 515 2.25 22.29 -35.38
N HIS A 516 2.09 20.99 -35.66
CA HIS A 516 2.66 19.91 -34.86
C HIS A 516 4.19 20.03 -34.73
N LYS A 517 4.88 20.52 -35.77
CA LYS A 517 6.33 20.80 -35.72
C LYS A 517 6.75 21.85 -34.67
N THR A 518 5.84 22.64 -34.12
CA THR A 518 6.16 23.62 -33.06
C THR A 518 6.29 22.97 -31.68
N LEU A 519 5.74 21.76 -31.48
CA LEU A 519 6.05 20.94 -30.28
C LEU A 519 7.51 20.47 -30.29
N HIS A 520 8.07 20.30 -31.50
CA HIS A 520 9.49 19.98 -31.72
C HIS A 520 10.41 21.22 -31.73
N ALA A 521 9.88 22.42 -31.43
CA ALA A 521 10.63 23.67 -31.42
C ALA A 521 10.89 24.15 -29.98
N SER A 522 12.13 24.48 -29.67
CA SER A 522 12.58 24.90 -28.34
C SER A 522 11.87 26.17 -27.84
N THR A 523 11.23 26.06 -26.66
CA THR A 523 10.92 27.13 -25.68
C THR A 523 10.64 28.55 -26.21
N LYS A 524 9.38 28.96 -26.20
CA LYS A 524 9.01 30.39 -26.21
C LYS A 524 9.52 31.08 -24.94
N LYS A 525 9.98 32.33 -25.05
CA LYS A 525 10.47 33.13 -23.91
C LYS A 525 9.39 33.29 -22.84
N GLN A 526 9.78 33.01 -21.60
CA GLN A 526 9.03 33.27 -20.37
C GLN A 526 8.93 34.78 -20.12
N TYR A 527 7.78 35.25 -19.62
CA TYR A 527 7.55 36.68 -19.35
C TYR A 527 7.86 37.03 -17.89
N ASP A 528 8.77 37.99 -17.72
CA ASP A 528 9.20 38.58 -16.45
C ASP A 528 8.77 40.06 -16.44
N PRO A 529 7.91 40.49 -15.50
CA PRO A 529 7.45 41.88 -15.40
C PRO A 529 8.46 42.80 -14.71
N PHE A 530 9.55 42.28 -14.13
CA PHE A 530 10.58 43.07 -13.45
C PHE A 530 11.97 42.87 -14.10
N PRO A 531 12.12 43.05 -15.43
CA PRO A 531 13.34 42.69 -16.16
C PRO A 531 14.59 43.52 -15.79
N THR A 532 14.40 44.61 -15.02
CA THR A 532 15.46 45.47 -14.48
C THR A 532 15.80 45.18 -13.02
N PHE A 533 15.12 44.23 -12.37
CA PHE A 533 15.37 43.86 -10.98
C PHE A 533 16.55 42.89 -10.88
N ASN A 534 17.46 43.16 -9.95
CA ASN A 534 18.66 42.36 -9.73
C ASN A 534 18.35 41.15 -8.83
N TYR A 535 17.77 40.10 -9.42
CA TYR A 535 17.56 38.81 -8.76
C TYR A 535 18.86 38.24 -8.18
N THR A 536 18.81 37.77 -6.93
CA THR A 536 19.98 37.25 -6.21
C THR A 536 20.39 35.85 -6.63
N GLY A 537 19.46 35.04 -7.13
CA GLY A 537 19.67 33.65 -7.54
C GLY A 537 19.13 33.32 -8.94
N PRO A 538 19.05 32.03 -9.31
CA PRO A 538 18.57 31.59 -10.63
C PRO A 538 17.05 31.64 -10.78
N LEU A 539 16.30 31.72 -9.68
CA LEU A 539 14.83 31.76 -9.71
C LEU A 539 14.32 33.05 -10.36
N ARG A 540 13.27 32.95 -11.19
CA ARG A 540 12.56 34.08 -11.80
C ARG A 540 11.06 33.92 -11.58
N PRO A 541 10.30 35.01 -11.44
CA PRO A 541 8.85 34.92 -11.40
C PRO A 541 8.30 34.47 -12.75
N VAL A 542 7.11 33.87 -12.73
CA VAL A 542 6.43 33.37 -13.94
C VAL A 542 5.09 34.08 -14.08
N TYR A 543 4.98 34.96 -15.07
CA TYR A 543 3.78 35.75 -15.31
C TYR A 543 3.14 35.43 -16.69
N PRO A 544 1.83 35.67 -16.85
CA PRO A 544 0.89 36.20 -15.85
C PRO A 544 0.53 35.16 -14.77
N LEU A 545 0.24 35.64 -13.56
CA LEU A 545 -0.39 34.81 -12.53
C LEU A 545 -1.80 34.42 -12.98
N SER A 546 -2.28 33.22 -12.59
CA SER A 546 -3.70 32.91 -12.79
C SER A 546 -4.59 33.82 -11.94
N PRO A 547 -5.83 34.15 -12.38
CA PRO A 547 -6.74 35.01 -11.65
C PRO A 547 -6.99 34.54 -10.21
N ARG A 548 -7.27 35.49 -9.31
CA ARG A 548 -7.58 35.19 -7.90
C ARG A 548 -8.78 34.23 -7.83
N ARG A 549 -8.59 33.09 -7.17
CA ARG A 549 -9.61 32.02 -7.07
C ARG A 549 -10.79 32.46 -6.19
N ILE A 550 -11.96 31.90 -6.47
CA ILE A 550 -13.23 32.32 -5.88
C ILE A 550 -13.61 31.42 -4.71
N VAL A 551 -13.71 32.00 -3.51
CA VAL A 551 -14.28 31.32 -2.34
C VAL A 551 -15.81 31.42 -2.36
N PRO A 552 -16.56 30.31 -2.26
CA PRO A 552 -18.03 30.33 -2.17
C PRO A 552 -18.58 31.24 -1.07
N ALA A 553 -19.80 31.77 -1.30
CA ALA A 553 -20.48 32.63 -0.32
C ALA A 553 -20.77 31.91 1.01
N SER A 554 -21.02 30.61 0.98
CA SER A 554 -21.32 29.74 2.13
C SER A 554 -20.16 29.55 3.13
N ILE A 555 -18.92 29.80 2.72
CA ILE A 555 -17.74 29.63 3.58
C ILE A 555 -17.54 30.89 4.41
N ALA A 556 -17.38 30.71 5.73
CA ALA A 556 -17.08 31.79 6.67
C ALA A 556 -15.73 32.45 6.33
N LYS A 557 -15.65 33.77 6.44
CA LYS A 557 -14.50 34.57 5.96
C LYS A 557 -13.92 35.40 7.11
N PRO A 558 -12.59 35.60 7.17
CA PRO A 558 -11.99 36.59 8.07
C PRO A 558 -12.30 38.03 7.61
N ASP A 559 -12.10 39.02 8.48
CA ASP A 559 -12.45 40.42 8.26
C ASP A 559 -11.74 41.08 7.06
N TYR A 560 -10.55 40.58 6.72
CA TYR A 560 -9.74 41.03 5.59
C TYR A 560 -10.13 40.40 4.25
N ALA A 561 -10.96 39.34 4.21
CA ALA A 561 -11.19 38.56 2.99
C ALA A 561 -11.68 39.40 1.79
N GLU A 562 -12.49 40.42 2.05
CA GLU A 562 -12.98 41.36 1.02
C GLU A 562 -12.02 42.55 0.82
N THR A 563 -11.62 43.19 1.92
CA THR A 563 -10.91 44.50 1.89
C THR A 563 -9.40 44.40 1.71
N GLY A 564 -8.84 43.23 2.00
CA GLY A 564 -7.41 42.96 2.15
C GLY A 564 -6.78 43.45 3.45
N ILE A 565 -7.55 44.05 4.36
CA ILE A 565 -7.03 44.77 5.53
C ILE A 565 -7.46 44.06 6.84
N PRO A 566 -6.53 43.45 7.61
CA PRO A 566 -6.85 42.75 8.87
C PRO A 566 -7.09 43.74 10.01
N ARG A 567 -8.29 44.31 10.07
CA ARG A 567 -8.66 45.38 11.02
C ARG A 567 -8.57 44.94 12.48
N SER A 568 -9.00 43.71 12.75
CA SER A 568 -8.92 43.07 14.06
C SER A 568 -7.47 42.97 14.57
N GLU A 569 -6.52 42.61 13.71
CA GLU A 569 -5.08 42.58 14.03
C GLU A 569 -4.52 43.98 14.30
N PHE A 570 -4.88 44.99 13.50
CA PHE A 570 -4.47 46.38 13.76
C PHE A 570 -4.97 46.91 15.11
N VAL A 571 -6.14 46.47 15.58
CA VAL A 571 -6.62 46.80 16.93
C VAL A 571 -5.82 46.02 17.99
N ALA A 572 -5.61 44.72 17.80
CA ALA A 572 -4.88 43.86 18.74
C ALA A 572 -3.41 44.24 18.90
N SER A 573 -2.73 44.64 17.82
CA SER A 573 -1.30 45.02 17.78
C SER A 573 -0.92 46.18 18.72
N ARG A 574 -1.90 46.94 19.20
CA ARG A 574 -1.73 48.00 20.21
C ARG A 574 -1.43 47.45 21.61
N TYR A 575 -1.61 46.15 21.82
CA TYR A 575 -1.46 45.47 23.10
C TYR A 575 -0.51 44.28 22.96
N SER A 576 0.48 44.18 23.84
CA SER A 576 1.40 43.03 23.91
C SER A 576 0.88 41.88 24.77
N THR A 577 -0.42 41.84 25.04
CA THR A 577 -1.05 40.84 25.92
C THR A 577 -1.21 39.53 25.16
N ILE A 578 -0.53 38.48 25.62
CA ILE A 578 -0.70 37.13 25.07
C ILE A 578 -2.00 36.55 25.63
N LYS A 579 -2.83 36.01 24.74
CA LYS A 579 -4.12 35.41 25.09
C LYS A 579 -3.92 34.03 25.73
N VAL A 580 -4.57 33.82 26.87
CA VAL A 580 -4.85 32.49 27.43
C VAL A 580 -6.24 32.11 26.93
N HIS A 581 -6.33 31.05 26.11
CA HIS A 581 -7.56 30.64 25.45
C HIS A 581 -8.46 29.84 26.38
N THR A 582 -9.78 29.97 26.23
CA THR A 582 -10.73 29.14 26.96
C THR A 582 -10.80 27.72 26.37
N PRO A 583 -11.32 26.71 27.08
CA PRO A 583 -11.48 25.35 26.54
C PRO A 583 -12.26 25.30 25.21
N GLU A 584 -13.26 26.17 25.04
CA GLU A 584 -14.07 26.27 23.82
C GLU A 584 -13.27 26.84 22.65
N GLU A 585 -12.43 27.85 22.91
CA GLU A 585 -11.53 28.44 21.90
C GLU A 585 -10.41 27.48 21.50
N ILE A 586 -9.84 26.76 22.48
CA ILE A 586 -8.85 25.70 22.24
C ILE A 586 -9.45 24.63 21.33
N GLU A 587 -10.69 24.19 21.59
CA GLU A 587 -11.35 23.20 20.74
C GLU A 587 -11.60 23.74 19.33
N GLY A 588 -12.03 25.00 19.18
CA GLY A 588 -12.14 25.68 17.89
C GLY A 588 -10.84 25.67 17.08
N ILE A 589 -9.72 26.00 17.71
CA ILE A 589 -8.40 26.01 17.06
C ILE A 589 -7.92 24.59 16.74
N ARG A 590 -8.21 23.58 17.59
CA ARG A 590 -7.96 22.17 17.26
C ARG A 590 -8.66 21.72 15.97
N LYS A 591 -9.88 22.23 15.69
CA LYS A 591 -10.57 21.98 14.41
C LYS A 591 -9.84 22.64 13.24
N ALA A 592 -9.39 23.89 13.39
CA ALA A 592 -8.62 24.53 12.34
C ALA A 592 -7.34 23.72 12.01
N CYS A 593 -6.70 23.10 13.02
CA CYS A 593 -5.34 22.58 12.91
C CYS A 593 -5.19 21.06 12.61
N LYS A 594 -5.72 20.11 13.42
CA LYS A 594 -5.26 18.69 13.45
C LYS A 594 -6.28 17.62 13.07
N VAL A 595 -5.96 16.61 12.25
CA VAL A 595 -6.81 15.47 11.79
C VAL A 595 -7.47 14.57 12.87
N HIS A 596 -8.62 13.97 12.52
CA HIS A 596 -9.19 12.71 13.01
C HIS A 596 -10.06 12.12 11.88
N ARG A 597 -10.03 10.80 11.65
CA ARG A 597 -10.52 10.18 10.41
C ARG A 597 -12.03 9.86 10.44
N LYS A 598 -12.67 9.96 9.27
CA LYS A 598 -14.14 10.11 9.12
C LYS A 598 -14.91 8.82 8.81
N VAL A 599 -14.25 7.65 8.78
CA VAL A 599 -14.84 6.38 8.27
C VAL A 599 -15.95 5.83 9.18
N ILE A 600 -15.84 6.05 10.49
CA ILE A 600 -16.75 5.52 11.51
C ILE A 600 -18.19 6.09 11.40
N ILE A 601 -18.38 7.33 10.93
CA ILE A 601 -19.72 8.00 10.93
C ILE A 601 -20.78 7.23 10.14
N LYS A 602 -20.43 6.73 8.94
CA LYS A 602 -21.40 6.02 8.08
C LYS A 602 -21.80 4.66 8.63
N VAL A 603 -20.96 4.05 9.47
CA VAL A 603 -21.26 2.80 10.18
C VAL A 603 -22.11 3.10 11.41
N LEU A 604 -21.72 4.08 12.25
CA LEU A 604 -22.47 4.47 13.45
C LEU A 604 -23.89 4.99 13.14
N ASN A 605 -24.07 5.79 12.08
CA ASN A 605 -25.39 6.22 11.60
C ASN A 605 -26.33 5.04 11.27
N ARG A 606 -25.79 3.85 11.00
CA ARG A 606 -26.56 2.67 10.62
C ARG A 606 -26.92 1.76 11.80
N ILE A 607 -26.34 2.00 12.99
CA ILE A 607 -26.53 1.17 14.20
C ILE A 607 -27.10 1.93 15.41
N GLY A 608 -27.52 3.18 15.25
CA GLY A 608 -28.38 3.89 16.23
C GLY A 608 -27.72 4.28 17.56
N LEU A 609 -26.40 4.20 17.67
CA LEU A 609 -25.65 4.56 18.88
C LEU A 609 -25.24 6.04 18.83
N LEU A 610 -26.09 6.91 19.40
CA LEU A 610 -25.75 8.31 19.68
C LEU A 610 -26.10 8.71 21.11
N THR A 611 -25.08 8.75 21.95
CA THR A 611 -25.01 9.65 23.11
C THR A 611 -23.68 10.40 23.08
N ASN A 612 -23.75 11.69 22.73
CA ASN A 612 -22.80 12.75 23.11
C ASN A 612 -21.30 12.62 22.77
N TYR A 613 -20.94 12.46 21.49
CA TYR A 613 -19.58 12.81 21.03
C TYR A 613 -19.59 13.70 19.78
N ALA A 614 -19.15 14.95 19.96
CA ALA A 614 -19.00 15.93 18.89
C ALA A 614 -17.78 15.58 18.03
N LEU A 615 -18.01 15.21 16.78
CA LEU A 615 -16.95 14.76 15.87
C LEU A 615 -16.54 15.89 14.91
N HIS A 616 -15.44 16.56 15.24
CA HIS A 616 -14.99 17.75 14.52
C HIS A 616 -14.19 17.44 13.24
N LEU A 617 -14.37 18.29 12.23
CA LEU A 617 -13.64 18.27 10.96
C LEU A 617 -12.42 19.19 11.03
N LYS A 618 -11.36 18.79 10.33
CA LYS A 618 -10.00 19.13 10.73
C LYS A 618 -9.09 19.33 9.52
N ILE A 619 -8.59 20.55 9.31
CA ILE A 619 -8.43 21.08 7.94
C ILE A 619 -6.98 21.38 7.55
N THR A 620 -6.27 22.25 8.28
CA THR A 620 -4.98 22.82 7.84
C THR A 620 -3.95 21.73 7.51
N ARG A 621 -3.74 20.78 8.42
CA ARG A 621 -2.76 19.71 8.19
C ARG A 621 -3.10 18.83 6.99
N GLU A 622 -4.38 18.48 6.81
CA GLU A 622 -4.81 17.64 5.69
C GLU A 622 -4.59 18.34 4.34
N VAL A 623 -4.82 19.66 4.29
CA VAL A 623 -4.53 20.49 3.12
C VAL A 623 -3.03 20.52 2.81
N LEU A 624 -2.17 20.64 3.82
CA LEU A 624 -0.71 20.58 3.66
C LEU A 624 -0.25 19.19 3.16
N ASP A 625 -0.80 18.10 3.69
CA ASP A 625 -0.46 16.74 3.23
C ASP A 625 -0.93 16.47 1.79
N ILE A 626 -2.07 17.04 1.37
CA ILE A 626 -2.53 17.01 -0.03
C ILE A 626 -1.60 17.82 -0.93
N ALA A 627 -1.17 19.00 -0.48
CA ALA A 627 -0.17 19.82 -1.19
C ALA A 627 1.12 19.02 -1.39
N ALA A 628 1.66 18.43 -0.31
CA ALA A 628 2.86 17.61 -0.31
C ALA A 628 2.79 16.46 -1.32
N LYS A 629 1.67 15.71 -1.34
CA LYS A 629 1.43 14.60 -2.28
C LYS A 629 1.35 15.03 -3.75
N SER A 630 1.06 16.31 -4.02
CA SER A 630 1.04 16.84 -5.39
C SER A 630 2.43 17.18 -5.94
N ILE A 631 3.43 17.38 -5.08
CA ILE A 631 4.77 17.86 -5.44
C ILE A 631 5.51 16.82 -6.30
N ARG A 632 5.93 17.25 -7.49
CA ARG A 632 6.67 16.43 -8.47
C ARG A 632 7.42 17.33 -9.46
N ILE A 633 8.43 16.80 -10.15
CA ILE A 633 9.09 17.53 -11.23
C ILE A 633 8.03 17.92 -12.30
N GLY A 634 8.03 19.18 -12.71
CA GLY A 634 7.14 19.69 -13.77
C GLY A 634 5.78 20.21 -13.31
N ILE A 635 5.39 20.07 -12.04
CA ILE A 635 4.20 20.77 -11.52
C ILE A 635 4.52 22.27 -11.34
N THR A 636 3.54 23.15 -11.60
CA THR A 636 3.68 24.58 -11.29
C THR A 636 3.22 24.88 -9.87
N THR A 637 3.79 25.90 -9.23
CA THR A 637 3.30 26.40 -7.92
C THR A 637 1.87 26.93 -7.99
N ASP A 638 1.42 27.41 -9.16
CA ASP A 638 0.02 27.80 -9.37
C ASP A 638 -0.94 26.59 -9.39
N GLU A 639 -0.50 25.44 -9.91
CA GLU A 639 -1.27 24.19 -9.84
C GLU A 639 -1.31 23.64 -8.41
N ILE A 640 -0.24 23.78 -7.62
CA ILE A 640 -0.26 23.48 -6.18
C ILE A 640 -1.24 24.43 -5.46
N ASP A 641 -1.18 25.74 -5.69
CA ASP A 641 -2.15 26.72 -5.16
C ASP A 641 -3.60 26.37 -5.51
N ARG A 642 -3.85 25.86 -6.74
CA ARG A 642 -5.18 25.36 -7.12
C ARG A 642 -5.62 24.19 -6.25
N ILE A 643 -4.75 23.19 -6.08
CA ILE A 643 -5.02 21.99 -5.29
C ILE A 643 -5.27 22.35 -3.81
N VAL A 644 -4.44 23.24 -3.24
CA VAL A 644 -4.58 23.74 -1.86
C VAL A 644 -5.88 24.53 -1.69
N HIS A 645 -6.21 25.39 -2.66
CA HIS A 645 -7.48 26.13 -2.65
C HIS A 645 -8.67 25.17 -2.67
N GLU A 646 -8.75 24.28 -3.66
CA GLU A 646 -9.83 23.30 -3.80
C GLU A 646 -9.99 22.44 -2.54
N ALA A 647 -8.88 21.90 -2.00
CA ALA A 647 -8.90 21.11 -0.76
C ALA A 647 -9.38 21.90 0.46
N THR A 648 -9.06 23.20 0.55
CA THR A 648 -9.56 24.09 1.61
C THR A 648 -11.06 24.35 1.48
N ILE A 649 -11.55 24.61 0.25
CA ILE A 649 -12.97 24.83 -0.05
C ILE A 649 -13.81 23.58 0.23
N GLU A 650 -13.34 22.40 -0.18
CA GLU A 650 -14.00 21.09 0.07
C GLU A 650 -14.23 20.80 1.56
N ARG A 651 -13.38 21.36 2.42
CA ARG A 651 -13.44 21.22 3.87
C ARG A 651 -14.27 22.31 4.56
N GLY A 652 -14.83 23.25 3.80
CA GLY A 652 -15.66 24.34 4.30
C GLY A 652 -14.87 25.51 4.90
N ALA A 653 -13.56 25.57 4.67
CA ALA A 653 -12.69 26.61 5.21
C ALA A 653 -12.33 27.69 4.18
N TYR A 654 -11.86 28.82 4.68
CA TYR A 654 -11.25 29.88 3.90
C TYR A 654 -9.71 29.72 3.92
N PRO A 655 -9.01 29.79 2.78
CA PRO A 655 -7.54 29.79 2.78
C PRO A 655 -7.04 31.15 3.28
N SER A 656 -6.57 31.19 4.53
CA SER A 656 -6.20 32.42 5.28
C SER A 656 -5.31 33.40 4.51
N PRO A 657 -4.31 32.98 3.70
CA PRO A 657 -3.44 33.90 2.99
C PRO A 657 -4.16 34.64 1.86
N LEU A 658 -5.28 34.12 1.34
CA LEU A 658 -5.97 34.71 0.21
C LEU A 658 -6.45 36.12 0.56
N ASN A 659 -6.04 37.10 -0.24
CA ASN A 659 -6.27 38.53 -0.05
C ASN A 659 -5.69 39.14 1.24
N TYR A 660 -5.02 38.39 2.13
CA TYR A 660 -4.39 38.95 3.34
C TYR A 660 -3.31 39.97 2.96
N ASN A 661 -3.47 41.24 3.34
CA ASN A 661 -2.65 42.36 2.85
C ASN A 661 -2.50 42.39 1.32
N TYR A 662 -3.55 42.00 0.60
CA TYR A 662 -3.61 41.84 -0.87
C TYR A 662 -2.81 40.67 -1.48
N PHE A 663 -2.38 39.69 -0.67
CA PHE A 663 -1.71 38.49 -1.18
C PHE A 663 -2.61 37.70 -2.18
N PRO A 664 -2.11 37.31 -3.36
CA PRO A 664 -2.98 36.85 -4.47
C PRO A 664 -3.32 35.35 -4.48
N LYS A 665 -2.80 34.55 -3.53
CA LYS A 665 -2.83 33.06 -3.56
C LYS A 665 -3.27 32.45 -2.22
N SER A 666 -3.47 31.14 -2.20
CA SER A 666 -4.29 30.41 -1.22
C SER A 666 -3.48 29.36 -0.43
N CYS A 667 -2.32 29.71 0.15
CA CYS A 667 -1.40 28.75 0.77
C CYS A 667 -1.99 27.96 1.97
N CYS A 668 -1.25 26.97 2.48
CA CYS A 668 -1.71 25.89 3.37
C CYS A 668 -2.12 26.28 4.81
N THR A 669 -2.65 27.49 5.01
CA THR A 669 -3.15 28.03 6.28
C THR A 669 -4.67 28.16 6.18
N CYS A 670 -5.46 27.57 7.09
CA CYS A 670 -6.92 27.52 6.95
C CYS A 670 -7.67 28.26 8.07
N TYR A 671 -8.73 28.97 7.71
CA TYR A 671 -9.67 29.61 8.62
C TYR A 671 -11.00 28.86 8.63
N CYS A 672 -11.41 28.37 9.81
CA CYS A 672 -12.61 27.56 10.02
C CYS A 672 -13.23 27.89 11.38
N ASP A 673 -14.56 27.88 11.49
CA ASP A 673 -15.31 28.14 12.74
C ASP A 673 -14.90 29.42 13.51
N GLY A 674 -14.28 30.40 12.84
CA GLY A 674 -13.79 31.64 13.45
C GLY A 674 -12.33 31.63 13.88
N PHE A 675 -11.55 30.58 13.54
CA PHE A 675 -10.16 30.39 13.96
C PHE A 675 -9.24 30.03 12.79
N HIS A 676 -8.01 30.52 12.84
CA HIS A 676 -6.91 30.14 11.95
C HIS A 676 -6.13 28.95 12.51
N GLY A 677 -5.58 28.13 11.63
CA GLY A 677 -4.51 27.17 11.91
C GLY A 677 -3.44 27.27 10.84
N ASP A 678 -2.17 27.19 11.23
CA ASP A 678 -1.03 27.33 10.31
C ASP A 678 0.01 26.22 10.43
N ALA A 679 0.58 25.86 9.28
CA ALA A 679 1.63 24.88 9.12
C ALA A 679 2.28 24.98 7.74
N ASN A 680 3.60 24.82 7.72
CA ASN A 680 4.38 24.71 6.50
C ASN A 680 5.46 23.62 6.59
N GLY A 681 5.99 23.24 5.44
CA GLY A 681 7.09 22.29 5.37
C GLY A 681 7.86 22.39 4.05
N THR A 682 9.15 22.14 4.11
CA THR A 682 10.02 22.06 2.93
C THR A 682 10.08 20.64 2.40
N TYR A 683 9.89 20.48 1.09
CA TYR A 683 9.85 19.17 0.41
C TYR A 683 10.96 19.06 -0.65
N LEU A 684 11.52 17.85 -0.78
CA LEU A 684 12.56 17.55 -1.77
C LEU A 684 11.91 17.20 -3.11
N VAL A 685 12.34 17.83 -4.21
CA VAL A 685 11.77 17.62 -5.54
C VAL A 685 12.78 16.92 -6.44
N GLY A 686 12.60 15.62 -6.65
CA GLY A 686 13.53 14.79 -7.43
C GLY A 686 14.86 14.56 -6.70
N ASN A 687 15.95 14.44 -7.46
CA ASN A 687 17.28 14.19 -6.92
C ASN A 687 17.89 15.48 -6.35
N VAL A 688 17.88 15.62 -5.03
CA VAL A 688 18.47 16.76 -4.31
C VAL A 688 19.86 16.41 -3.78
N ASP A 689 20.81 17.34 -3.93
CA ASP A 689 22.17 17.18 -3.39
C ASP A 689 22.21 17.07 -1.85
N GLU A 690 23.37 16.66 -1.35
CA GLU A 690 23.57 16.38 0.08
C GLU A 690 23.42 17.63 0.95
N VAL A 691 23.86 18.80 0.48
CA VAL A 691 23.76 20.05 1.24
C VAL A 691 22.30 20.50 1.35
N GLY A 692 21.51 20.36 0.28
CA GLY A 692 20.08 20.61 0.29
C GLY A 692 19.31 19.65 1.21
N ARG A 693 19.67 18.36 1.20
CA ARG A 693 19.10 17.37 2.14
C ARG A 693 19.43 17.72 3.60
N LYS A 694 20.70 18.01 3.90
CA LYS A 694 21.17 18.41 5.24
C LYS A 694 20.50 19.70 5.73
N LEU A 695 20.28 20.68 4.84
CA LEU A 695 19.58 21.93 5.17
C LEU A 695 18.16 21.64 5.66
N VAL A 696 17.37 20.90 4.87
CA VAL A 696 15.99 20.53 5.20
C VAL A 696 15.92 19.72 6.50
N GLU A 697 16.81 18.75 6.69
CA GLU A 697 16.91 17.98 7.94
C GLU A 697 17.24 18.86 9.15
N THR A 698 18.26 19.71 9.04
CA THR A 698 18.67 20.62 10.13
C THR A 698 17.56 21.61 10.50
N THR A 699 16.81 22.13 9.52
CA THR A 699 15.64 23.00 9.78
C THR A 699 14.60 22.29 10.62
N ARG A 700 14.28 21.04 10.30
CA ARG A 700 13.33 20.23 11.08
C ARG A 700 13.84 19.98 12.49
N GLU A 701 15.11 19.59 12.63
CA GLU A 701 15.73 19.41 13.95
C GLU A 701 15.76 20.70 14.78
N CYS A 702 15.90 21.88 14.16
CA CYS A 702 15.79 23.17 14.85
C CYS A 702 14.38 23.38 15.43
N LEU A 703 13.34 23.09 14.65
CA LEU A 703 11.95 23.16 15.09
C LEU A 703 11.68 22.17 16.23
N ASP A 704 12.05 20.90 16.06
CA ASP A 704 11.84 19.84 17.05
C ASP A 704 12.51 20.18 18.41
N LYS A 705 13.74 20.72 18.37
CA LYS A 705 14.46 21.17 19.57
C LYS A 705 13.80 22.35 20.26
N ALA A 706 13.23 23.28 19.50
CA ALA A 706 12.46 24.39 20.07
C ALA A 706 11.14 23.91 20.69
N ILE A 707 10.40 23.03 20.00
CA ILE A 707 9.16 22.42 20.51
C ILE A 707 9.41 21.63 21.79
N ALA A 708 10.51 20.86 21.88
CA ALA A 708 10.88 20.12 23.08
C ALA A 708 11.14 21.00 24.32
N MET A 709 11.36 22.30 24.14
CA MET A 709 11.47 23.27 25.24
C MET A 709 10.12 23.88 25.66
N VAL A 710 9.03 23.68 24.90
CA VAL A 710 7.73 24.34 25.16
C VAL A 710 7.05 23.73 26.39
N LYS A 711 7.02 24.51 27.47
CA LYS A 711 6.27 24.22 28.70
C LYS A 711 6.08 25.51 29.52
N PRO A 712 5.13 25.55 30.47
CA PRO A 712 4.95 26.69 31.37
C PRO A 712 6.25 27.17 32.03
N GLY A 713 6.44 28.49 32.11
CA GLY A 713 7.59 29.13 32.72
C GLY A 713 8.79 29.41 31.80
N VAL A 714 8.85 28.81 30.60
CA VAL A 714 9.90 29.12 29.60
C VAL A 714 9.63 30.48 28.94
N ARG A 715 10.67 31.22 28.54
CA ARG A 715 10.51 32.53 27.88
C ARG A 715 10.54 32.36 26.36
N TYR A 716 9.68 33.08 25.63
CA TYR A 716 9.66 33.02 24.17
C TYR A 716 11.01 33.35 23.52
N ARG A 717 11.82 34.21 24.14
CA ARG A 717 13.17 34.55 23.65
C ARG A 717 14.14 33.36 23.64
N ASP A 718 13.90 32.35 24.48
CA ASP A 718 14.86 31.27 24.73
C ASP A 718 14.88 30.26 23.56
N PHE A 719 13.82 30.19 22.73
CA PHE A 719 13.77 29.32 21.55
C PHE A 719 14.79 29.70 20.47
N GLY A 720 14.94 31.00 20.19
CA GLY A 720 15.89 31.45 19.16
C GLY A 720 17.35 31.13 19.50
N LYS A 721 17.66 30.90 20.79
CA LYS A 721 18.97 30.41 21.21
C LYS A 721 19.21 28.97 20.75
N VAL A 722 18.29 28.03 21.05
CA VAL A 722 18.49 26.62 20.68
C VAL A 722 18.47 26.40 19.16
N ILE A 723 17.67 27.18 18.45
CA ILE A 723 17.59 27.17 16.98
C ILE A 723 18.92 27.65 16.36
N GLU A 724 19.41 28.84 16.73
CA GLU A 724 20.66 29.38 16.15
C GLU A 724 21.89 28.57 16.57
N GLU A 725 21.92 27.98 17.78
CA GLU A 725 22.98 27.05 18.20
C GLU A 725 23.01 25.78 17.32
N HIS A 726 21.87 25.16 17.03
CA HIS A 726 21.81 23.93 16.22
C HIS A 726 22.07 24.19 14.72
N ALA A 727 21.54 25.29 14.18
CA ALA A 727 21.80 25.71 12.80
C ALA A 727 23.28 26.04 12.58
N THR A 728 23.88 26.86 13.47
CA THR A 728 25.29 27.26 13.39
C THR A 728 26.21 26.04 13.50
N LYS A 729 25.93 25.10 14.40
CA LYS A 729 26.69 23.85 14.54
C LYS A 729 26.73 23.03 13.25
N ASN A 730 25.68 23.11 12.44
CA ASN A 730 25.57 22.40 11.16
C ASN A 730 26.12 23.18 9.95
N GLY A 731 26.55 24.42 10.14
CA GLY A 731 27.10 25.28 9.08
C GLY A 731 26.08 26.19 8.40
N PHE A 732 24.92 26.42 9.02
CA PHE A 732 23.81 27.23 8.49
C PHE A 732 23.53 28.47 9.33
N SER A 733 22.78 29.43 8.80
CA SER A 733 22.38 30.66 9.50
C SER A 733 20.86 30.79 9.64
N VAL A 734 20.38 31.64 10.55
CA VAL A 734 18.95 31.81 10.85
C VAL A 734 18.45 33.18 10.40
N VAL A 735 17.37 33.21 9.62
CA VAL A 735 16.73 34.46 9.15
C VAL A 735 16.24 35.30 10.34
N ARG A 736 16.33 36.62 10.21
CA ARG A 736 16.03 37.58 11.30
C ARG A 736 14.86 38.53 11.05
N ALA A 737 14.37 38.61 9.81
CA ALA A 737 13.27 39.47 9.42
C ALA A 737 11.88 38.91 9.78
N PHE A 738 11.76 37.59 9.89
CA PHE A 738 10.52 36.86 10.16
C PHE A 738 10.59 36.10 11.50
N CYS A 739 9.44 35.89 12.13
CA CYS A 739 9.31 35.26 13.44
C CYS A 739 7.94 34.59 13.59
N GLY A 740 7.88 33.50 14.37
CA GLY A 740 6.60 32.90 14.76
C GLY A 740 5.71 33.88 15.50
N HIS A 741 4.43 33.58 15.58
CA HIS A 741 3.39 34.50 16.04
C HIS A 741 2.34 33.80 16.92
N GLY A 742 1.59 34.56 17.70
CA GLY A 742 0.32 34.09 18.25
C GLY A 742 -0.69 33.88 17.12
N ILE A 743 -1.50 32.83 17.23
CA ILE A 743 -2.54 32.50 16.23
C ILE A 743 -3.80 32.01 16.93
N ASN A 744 -4.97 32.51 16.51
CA ASN A 744 -6.28 32.17 17.06
C ASN A 744 -7.41 32.66 16.13
N GLN A 745 -8.33 33.50 16.60
CA GLN A 745 -9.25 34.25 15.75
C GLN A 745 -8.54 35.32 14.89
N LEU A 746 -7.33 35.70 15.28
CA LEU A 746 -6.39 36.50 14.50
C LEU A 746 -5.41 35.56 13.79
N PHE A 747 -5.01 35.91 12.56
CA PHE A 747 -4.01 35.14 11.82
C PHE A 747 -2.64 35.41 12.46
N HIS A 748 -2.28 36.68 12.67
CA HIS A 748 -1.06 37.08 13.37
C HIS A 748 -1.37 37.96 14.60
N CYS A 749 -0.88 37.56 15.78
CA CYS A 749 -0.99 38.34 17.01
C CYS A 749 0.18 38.07 17.99
N ALA A 750 0.13 38.65 19.19
CA ALA A 750 1.15 38.42 20.21
C ALA A 750 1.11 36.98 20.74
N PRO A 751 2.26 36.30 20.96
CA PRO A 751 3.62 36.85 20.99
C PRO A 751 4.32 36.79 19.62
N ASN A 752 5.31 37.66 19.41
CA ASN A 752 6.33 37.46 18.38
C ASN A 752 7.42 36.50 18.93
N VAL A 753 7.83 35.52 18.13
CA VAL A 753 8.71 34.41 18.51
C VAL A 753 9.93 34.34 17.57
N PRO A 754 11.00 35.11 17.81
CA PRO A 754 12.16 35.15 16.92
C PRO A 754 13.03 33.91 17.03
N HIS A 755 13.51 33.42 15.88
CA HIS A 755 14.28 32.18 15.76
C HIS A 755 15.79 32.32 15.98
N TYR A 756 16.31 33.54 16.19
CA TYR A 756 17.73 33.82 16.41
C TYR A 756 18.07 34.10 17.89
N ALA A 757 19.31 33.87 18.30
CA ALA A 757 19.77 34.05 19.67
C ALA A 757 19.90 35.54 20.05
N ASN A 758 19.86 35.83 21.35
CA ASN A 758 19.94 37.20 21.90
C ASN A 758 18.83 38.15 21.39
N ASN A 759 17.73 37.61 20.88
CA ASN A 759 16.52 38.37 20.57
C ASN A 759 15.89 38.96 21.86
N LYS A 760 14.99 39.93 21.67
CA LYS A 760 14.35 40.69 22.76
C LYS A 760 12.87 40.31 22.99
N ALA A 761 12.46 39.09 22.63
CA ALA A 761 11.06 38.69 22.75
C ALA A 761 10.55 38.77 24.20
N VAL A 762 9.31 39.25 24.33
CA VAL A 762 8.63 39.52 25.59
C VAL A 762 7.59 38.45 25.86
N GLY A 763 7.51 38.00 27.10
CA GLY A 763 6.52 37.01 27.55
C GLY A 763 7.14 35.77 28.17
N ILE A 764 6.33 35.10 28.98
CA ILE A 764 6.60 33.80 29.60
C ILE A 764 5.45 32.90 29.20
N ILE A 765 5.76 31.65 28.86
CA ILE A 765 4.82 30.63 28.43
C ILE A 765 3.94 30.20 29.60
N ARG A 766 2.64 30.03 29.33
CA ARG A 766 1.60 29.62 30.27
C ARG A 766 0.63 28.64 29.58
N PRO A 767 -0.04 27.76 30.32
CA PRO A 767 -1.09 26.92 29.78
C PRO A 767 -2.16 27.76 29.04
N GLY A 768 -2.70 27.22 27.95
CA GLY A 768 -3.68 27.90 27.10
C GLY A 768 -3.11 28.99 26.18
N HIS A 769 -1.79 29.26 26.19
CA HIS A 769 -1.17 30.02 25.10
C HIS A 769 -1.14 29.18 23.81
N ILE A 770 -1.40 29.82 22.67
CA ILE A 770 -1.31 29.21 21.33
C ILE A 770 -0.46 30.11 20.43
N PHE A 771 0.54 29.54 19.75
CA PHE A 771 1.49 30.26 18.91
C PHE A 771 2.20 29.31 17.92
N THR A 772 2.88 29.87 16.92
CA THR A 772 3.70 29.15 15.94
C THR A 772 5.19 29.21 16.28
N ILE A 773 5.93 28.16 15.89
CA ILE A 773 7.39 28.20 15.77
C ILE A 773 7.71 27.76 14.34
N GLU A 774 8.43 28.59 13.58
CA GLU A 774 8.53 28.47 12.11
C GLU A 774 9.94 28.82 11.56
N PRO A 775 11.03 28.19 12.05
CA PRO A 775 12.39 28.62 11.76
C PRO A 775 12.75 28.52 10.28
N MET A 776 13.15 29.65 9.70
CA MET A 776 13.75 29.74 8.37
C MET A 776 15.28 29.70 8.48
N ILE A 777 15.90 28.68 7.89
CA ILE A 777 17.34 28.40 7.97
C ILE A 777 17.97 28.49 6.58
N CYS A 778 19.08 29.23 6.47
CA CYS A 778 19.79 29.48 5.22
C CYS A 778 21.08 28.65 5.10
N GLU A 779 21.35 28.10 3.92
CA GLU A 779 22.66 27.57 3.48
C GLU A 779 23.73 28.68 3.44
N GLY A 780 23.29 29.91 3.23
CA GLY A 780 24.09 31.10 3.11
C GLY A 780 24.01 32.03 4.31
N ALA A 781 24.07 33.32 4.01
CA ALA A 781 23.88 34.39 4.98
C ALA A 781 22.39 34.58 5.33
N TRP A 782 22.12 35.17 6.50
CA TRP A 782 20.76 35.31 7.04
C TRP A 782 19.96 36.46 6.44
N GLN A 783 20.63 37.38 5.72
CA GLN A 783 20.00 38.58 5.17
C GLN A 783 19.08 38.22 4.00
N ASP A 784 17.88 38.79 4.04
CA ASP A 784 16.86 38.69 3.01
C ASP A 784 16.96 39.84 1.97
N HIS A 785 16.25 39.64 0.86
CA HIS A 785 16.00 40.61 -0.19
C HIS A 785 14.59 40.41 -0.74
N LEU A 786 13.73 41.41 -0.53
CA LEU A 786 12.34 41.42 -0.97
C LEU A 786 12.23 41.79 -2.45
N TRP A 787 11.42 41.05 -3.21
CA TRP A 787 11.16 41.31 -4.63
C TRP A 787 10.15 42.45 -4.84
N PRO A 788 10.03 43.02 -6.07
CA PRO A 788 9.11 44.11 -6.37
C PRO A 788 7.61 43.74 -6.29
N ASP A 789 7.28 42.46 -6.10
CA ASP A 789 5.93 42.00 -5.78
C ASP A 789 5.51 42.32 -4.32
N ASN A 790 6.46 42.78 -3.48
CA ASN A 790 6.32 43.08 -2.05
C ASN A 790 6.06 41.86 -1.15
N TRP A 791 6.26 40.63 -1.66
CA TRP A 791 5.97 39.39 -0.94
C TRP A 791 7.10 38.37 -0.99
N THR A 792 7.75 38.19 -2.14
CA THR A 792 8.77 37.15 -2.31
C THR A 792 10.07 37.59 -1.63
N ALA A 793 10.30 37.10 -0.41
CA ALA A 793 11.58 37.25 0.29
C ALA A 793 12.56 36.17 -0.19
N THR A 794 13.75 36.59 -0.65
CA THR A 794 14.83 35.70 -1.08
C THR A 794 16.10 35.92 -0.26
N THR A 795 17.00 34.95 -0.23
CA THR A 795 18.34 35.14 0.36
C THR A 795 19.12 36.19 -0.44
N LYS A 796 19.83 37.08 0.27
CA LYS A 796 20.61 38.15 -0.36
C LYS A 796 21.81 37.63 -1.16
N ASP A 797 22.31 36.44 -0.84
CA ASP A 797 23.42 35.77 -1.54
C ASP A 797 22.95 34.70 -2.56
N GLY A 798 21.64 34.54 -2.76
CA GLY A 798 21.05 33.62 -3.73
C GLY A 798 21.13 32.13 -3.38
N LYS A 799 21.63 31.78 -2.18
CA LYS A 799 21.69 30.39 -1.69
C LYS A 799 20.33 29.89 -1.17
N ARG A 800 20.23 28.59 -0.89
CA ARG A 800 18.96 27.98 -0.45
C ARG A 800 18.59 28.38 0.97
N SER A 801 17.28 28.36 1.22
CA SER A 801 16.68 28.43 2.55
C SER A 801 15.63 27.33 2.67
N ALA A 802 15.36 26.86 3.89
CA ALA A 802 14.33 25.88 4.21
C ALA A 802 13.59 26.26 5.49
N GLN A 803 12.30 25.95 5.55
CA GLN A 803 11.39 26.22 6.66
C GLN A 803 10.55 24.98 7.01
N PHE A 804 10.19 24.85 8.29
CA PHE A 804 9.11 24.01 8.80
C PHE A 804 8.38 24.79 9.88
N GLU A 805 7.12 24.45 10.12
CA GLU A 805 6.29 25.13 11.12
C GLU A 805 5.27 24.20 11.77
N HIS A 806 4.98 24.48 13.04
CA HIS A 806 3.81 23.97 13.72
C HIS A 806 3.08 25.05 14.53
N THR A 807 1.75 25.03 14.47
CA THR A 807 0.89 25.65 15.51
C THR A 807 0.91 24.79 16.78
N LEU A 808 1.16 25.41 17.93
CA LEU A 808 1.37 24.76 19.23
C LEU A 808 0.40 25.28 20.29
N LEU A 809 -0.17 24.38 21.08
CA LEU A 809 -0.92 24.69 22.31
C LEU A 809 -0.08 24.34 23.53
N VAL A 810 0.05 25.27 24.47
CA VAL A 810 0.73 25.01 25.74
C VAL A 810 -0.25 24.35 26.73
N THR A 811 0.16 23.24 27.32
CA THR A 811 -0.62 22.51 28.34
C THR A 811 -0.04 22.78 29.74
N GLU A 812 -0.70 22.25 30.78
CA GLU A 812 -0.21 22.35 32.17
C GLU A 812 1.19 21.78 32.39
N THR A 813 1.59 20.78 31.58
CA THR A 813 2.86 20.05 31.75
C THR A 813 3.83 20.17 30.58
N GLY A 814 3.39 20.70 29.43
CA GLY A 814 4.20 20.75 28.20
C GLY A 814 3.48 21.41 27.03
N VAL A 815 3.39 20.70 25.91
CA VAL A 815 2.85 21.19 24.64
C VAL A 815 2.03 20.11 23.92
N GLU A 816 0.95 20.53 23.27
CA GLU A 816 0.19 19.76 22.28
C GLU A 816 0.50 20.36 20.90
N ILE A 817 1.09 19.56 20.01
CA ILE A 817 1.35 19.95 18.62
C ILE A 817 0.03 19.83 17.85
N LEU A 818 -0.52 20.96 17.42
CA LEU A 818 -1.84 21.06 16.81
C LEU A 818 -1.82 20.77 15.29
N THR A 819 -0.66 20.59 14.66
CA THR A 819 -0.54 20.42 13.19
C THR A 819 0.39 19.27 12.83
#